data_AF-A0A529X5T0-F1
#
_entry.id   AF-A0A529X5T0-F1
#
_cell.length_a   1.000
_cell.length_b   1.000
_cell.length_c   1.000
_cell.angle_alpha   90.00
_cell.angle_beta   90.00
_cell.angle_gamma   90.00
#
_symmetry.space_group_name_H-M   'P 1'
#
loop_
_entity.id
_entity.type
_entity.pdbx_description
1 polymer ?
#
loop_
_entity_poly.entity_id
_entity_poly.type
_entity_poly.pdbx_seq_one_letter_code
_entity_poly.pdbx_strand_id
1 'polypeptide(L)'
;MSGVNDIRSTFLDYFRKEGHEIVASSPLVPRNDPTLMFTNAGMVQFKNVFTGLEKRPYSRASTAQKSVRAGGKHNDLDNVGYTARHLTFFEMLGNFSFGDYFKERAIELAWNLITKGFGLKKDKLLVTVYHTDDEAAAYWKKIAGFSDDRIIRIPTSDNFWAMGDTGPCGPCSEIFIDRGEHIWGGPPGSPEEDGDRFLEFWNLVFMQYEQVTKEERIDLPRPSIDTGMGLERMASILQGVESVFETDLFKHLIDAASSALGQGPNQENVASYRVIADHLRSSSFLVADGVLPSNEGRGYVLRRIMRRAMRHAQLLGAKEPLMWQLVPALVREMGQAYPELVRGEALITETLKLEETRFRKTLVRGLGLLSDATETLKAGDMLDGETAFKLYDTYGFPLDLTQDALRQRSISVDIAGFTDAMERQKAEARAHWAGSGEAATETVWFSVREKTGATEFLGYETEAAEGIVQALVKDGKTIDSASQGDAVAVVVNQTPFYGESGGQMGDTGIISGEGFSIEISDTQKKADGLFVHLGKVVKGTVKTGAAVELKVDHARRSKLRANHSATHLIHEALREVLGTHVAQKGSLVAPDRLRFDISHNKPISADELEEVERMANEIVVQNSPVTTRLMSVDDAIAEGAMALFGEKYGDEVRVVSMGTGLHGAKANRPYSV
;
A
#
# COMPACT_ATOMS: atom_id res chain seq x y z
N MET A 1 2.89 19.58 29.73
CA MET A 1 3.27 19.53 28.31
C MET A 1 2.68 18.23 27.81
N SER A 2 1.70 18.28 26.91
CA SER A 2 1.02 17.07 26.43
C SER A 2 1.86 16.44 25.33
N GLY A 3 2.39 15.23 25.57
CA GLY A 3 3.09 14.47 24.54
C GLY A 3 2.11 13.95 23.49
N VAL A 4 2.62 13.48 22.35
CA VAL A 4 1.77 12.94 21.27
C VAL A 4 0.85 11.79 21.73
N ASN A 5 1.29 11.00 22.72
CA ASN A 5 0.48 9.94 23.33
C ASN A 5 -0.74 10.50 24.08
N ASP A 6 -0.56 11.56 24.87
CA ASP A 6 -1.66 12.18 25.61
C ASP A 6 -2.68 12.82 24.67
N ILE A 7 -2.21 13.45 23.59
CA ILE A 7 -3.08 14.06 22.58
C ILE A 7 -3.91 12.99 21.89
N ARG A 8 -3.28 11.89 21.47
CA ARG A 8 -3.96 10.74 20.84
C ARG A 8 -5.01 10.14 21.76
N SER A 9 -4.65 9.85 23.01
CA SER A 9 -5.59 9.30 24.01
C SER A 9 -6.73 10.27 24.30
N THR A 10 -6.45 11.57 24.45
CA THR A 10 -7.49 12.59 24.68
C THR A 10 -8.51 12.63 23.54
N PHE A 11 -8.04 12.60 22.29
CA PHE A 11 -8.89 12.59 21.11
C PHE A 11 -9.76 11.32 21.05
N LEU A 12 -9.13 10.14 21.14
CA LEU A 12 -9.84 8.86 21.03
C LEU A 12 -10.81 8.65 22.20
N ASP A 13 -10.42 9.00 23.43
CA ASP A 13 -11.28 8.86 24.60
C ASP A 13 -12.46 9.83 24.56
N TYR A 14 -12.27 11.03 24.01
CA TYR A 14 -13.36 11.97 23.76
C TYR A 14 -14.39 11.38 22.79
N PHE A 15 -13.96 10.91 21.62
CA PHE A 15 -14.89 10.34 20.65
C PHE A 15 -15.51 9.00 21.09
N ARG A 16 -14.80 8.20 21.89
CA ARG A 16 -15.39 7.02 22.53
C ARG A 16 -16.57 7.39 23.43
N LYS A 17 -16.45 8.46 24.23
CA LYS A 17 -17.56 8.97 25.07
C LYS A 17 -18.73 9.49 24.24
N GLU A 18 -18.48 9.89 23.01
CA GLU A 18 -19.46 10.37 22.03
C GLU A 18 -20.05 9.23 21.16
N GLY A 19 -19.76 7.98 21.51
CA GLY A 19 -20.33 6.78 20.90
C GLY A 19 -19.64 6.33 19.61
N HIS A 20 -18.41 6.79 19.35
CA HIS A 20 -17.59 6.31 18.24
C HIS A 20 -16.85 5.03 18.62
N GLU A 21 -16.86 4.05 17.72
CA GLU A 21 -16.01 2.86 17.84
C GLU A 21 -14.54 3.25 17.60
N ILE A 22 -13.64 2.82 18.49
CA ILE A 22 -12.21 3.12 18.33
C ILE A 22 -11.58 2.04 17.49
N VAL A 23 -11.19 2.40 16.26
CA VAL A 23 -10.63 1.48 15.28
C VAL A 23 -9.11 1.70 15.17
N ALA A 24 -8.37 0.60 15.10
CA ALA A 24 -6.91 0.65 14.93
C ALA A 24 -6.51 1.24 13.58
N SER A 25 -5.34 1.86 13.51
CA SER A 25 -4.78 2.34 12.24
C SER A 25 -4.65 1.19 11.24
N SER A 26 -5.18 1.39 10.03
CA SER A 26 -4.87 0.51 8.90
C SER A 26 -3.40 0.63 8.47
N PRO A 27 -2.86 -0.37 7.74
CA PRO A 27 -1.51 -0.29 7.16
C PRO A 27 -1.35 0.91 6.21
N LEU A 28 -0.10 1.36 6.04
CA LEU A 28 0.27 2.38 5.05
C LEU A 28 0.09 1.91 3.61
N VAL A 29 -0.04 0.61 3.39
CA VAL A 29 -0.41 0.01 2.10
C VAL A 29 -1.93 -0.22 2.10
N PRO A 30 -2.71 0.55 1.32
CA PRO A 30 -4.15 0.39 1.27
C PRO A 30 -4.52 -1.03 0.85
N ARG A 31 -5.38 -1.67 1.64
CA ARG A 31 -5.97 -2.96 1.26
C ARG A 31 -7.08 -2.69 0.25
N ASN A 32 -7.08 -3.39 -0.88
CA ASN A 32 -8.15 -3.35 -1.89
C ASN A 32 -8.39 -1.99 -2.57
N ASP A 33 -7.40 -1.09 -2.57
CA ASP A 33 -7.47 0.16 -3.35
C ASP A 33 -6.29 0.26 -4.33
N PRO A 34 -6.48 -0.14 -5.61
CA PRO A 34 -5.42 -0.07 -6.60
C PRO A 34 -5.12 1.37 -7.06
N THR A 35 -5.96 2.36 -6.70
CA THR A 35 -5.77 3.76 -7.13
C THR A 35 -4.82 4.53 -6.22
N LEU A 36 -4.54 4.02 -5.02
CA LEU A 36 -3.67 4.66 -4.04
C LEU A 36 -2.35 3.91 -3.82
N MET A 37 -1.25 4.65 -3.89
CA MET A 37 0.08 4.10 -3.61
C MET A 37 0.28 3.85 -2.11
N PHE A 38 -0.10 4.82 -1.28
CA PHE A 38 -0.06 4.73 0.18
C PHE A 38 -1.33 5.33 0.80
N THR A 39 -1.65 4.92 2.02
CA THR A 39 -2.68 5.56 2.83
C THR A 39 -2.23 6.98 3.14
N ASN A 40 -2.95 7.97 2.60
CA ASN A 40 -2.63 9.40 2.70
C ASN A 40 -3.59 10.18 3.61
N ALA A 41 -4.69 9.55 4.04
CA ALA A 41 -5.74 10.13 4.85
C ALA A 41 -6.45 9.09 5.73
N GLY A 42 -7.10 9.57 6.80
CA GLY A 42 -7.86 8.76 7.76
C GLY A 42 -9.00 7.96 7.12
N MET A 43 -9.70 8.55 6.17
CA MET A 43 -10.88 7.98 5.52
C MET A 43 -10.59 6.73 4.68
N VAL A 44 -9.36 6.55 4.18
CA VAL A 44 -8.99 5.49 3.22
C VAL A 44 -9.47 4.11 3.67
N GLN A 45 -9.33 3.80 4.96
CA GLN A 45 -9.76 2.52 5.55
C GLN A 45 -11.29 2.31 5.59
N PHE A 46 -12.07 3.36 5.37
CA PHE A 46 -13.53 3.38 5.41
C PHE A 46 -14.17 3.68 4.05
N LYS A 47 -13.41 3.74 2.96
CA LYS A 47 -13.90 4.06 1.60
C LYS A 47 -15.19 3.32 1.24
N ASN A 48 -15.20 2.00 1.39
CA ASN A 48 -16.33 1.16 1.03
C ASN A 48 -17.55 1.36 1.96
N VAL A 49 -17.33 1.83 3.18
CA VAL A 49 -18.42 2.17 4.11
C VAL A 49 -19.12 3.45 3.67
N PHE A 50 -18.36 4.44 3.20
CA PHE A 50 -18.92 5.69 2.67
C PHE A 50 -19.75 5.49 1.40
N THR A 51 -19.28 4.65 0.48
CA THR A 51 -20.01 4.32 -0.76
C THR A 51 -21.13 3.30 -0.55
N GLY A 52 -21.24 2.71 0.63
CA GLY A 52 -22.26 1.70 0.97
C GLY A 52 -21.97 0.30 0.44
N LEU A 53 -20.80 0.07 -0.15
CA LEU A 53 -20.32 -1.25 -0.60
C LEU A 53 -20.00 -2.20 0.56
N GLU A 54 -19.70 -1.64 1.74
CA GLU A 54 -19.42 -2.40 2.96
C GLU A 54 -20.31 -1.92 4.11
N LYS A 55 -20.76 -2.87 4.95
CA LYS A 55 -21.47 -2.57 6.21
C LYS A 55 -20.62 -3.03 7.39
N ARG A 56 -20.54 -2.18 8.42
CA ARG A 56 -19.85 -2.45 9.69
C ARG A 56 -20.89 -2.51 10.83
N PRO A 57 -20.58 -3.14 11.97
CA PRO A 57 -21.48 -3.18 13.13
C PRO A 57 -21.63 -1.83 13.85
N TYR A 58 -20.92 -0.79 13.41
CA TYR A 58 -20.95 0.57 13.95
C TYR A 58 -21.28 1.60 12.85
N SER A 59 -21.93 2.70 13.23
CA SER A 59 -22.24 3.85 12.35
C SER A 59 -21.30 5.05 12.57
N ARG A 60 -20.44 4.98 13.58
CA ARG A 60 -19.48 6.02 13.97
C ARG A 60 -18.13 5.37 14.29
N ALA A 61 -17.02 5.98 13.88
CA ALA A 61 -15.69 5.48 14.17
C ALA A 61 -14.71 6.61 14.49
N SER A 62 -13.66 6.33 15.25
CA SER A 62 -12.54 7.25 15.44
C SER A 62 -11.21 6.52 15.44
N THR A 63 -10.19 7.13 14.81
CA THR A 63 -8.88 6.52 14.58
C THR A 63 -7.74 7.51 14.74
N ALA A 64 -6.53 6.98 14.94
CA ALA A 64 -5.26 7.69 14.77
C ALA A 64 -4.50 7.03 13.61
N GLN A 65 -4.84 7.44 12.38
CA GLN A 65 -4.38 6.77 11.17
C GLN A 65 -2.98 7.24 10.76
N LYS A 66 -2.05 6.29 10.66
CA LYS A 66 -0.74 6.50 10.02
C LYS A 66 -0.93 6.89 8.56
N SER A 67 -0.30 7.98 8.12
CA SER A 67 -0.41 8.48 6.73
C SER A 67 0.96 8.77 6.14
N VAL A 68 1.12 8.50 4.84
CA VAL A 68 2.33 8.83 4.07
C VAL A 68 1.97 9.67 2.84
N ARG A 69 2.69 10.79 2.67
CA ARG A 69 2.60 11.70 1.52
C ARG A 69 3.93 11.78 0.78
N ALA A 70 4.23 10.71 0.03
CA ALA A 70 5.50 10.52 -0.66
C ALA A 70 5.36 10.12 -2.15
N GLY A 71 4.30 10.59 -2.83
CA GLY A 71 4.09 10.31 -4.25
C GLY A 71 2.70 10.71 -4.76
N GLY A 72 2.54 10.82 -6.08
CA GLY A 72 1.28 11.23 -6.71
C GLY A 72 0.92 12.70 -6.44
N LYS A 73 -0.38 12.99 -6.36
CA LYS A 73 -0.93 14.34 -6.11
C LYS A 73 -0.55 14.93 -4.75
N HIS A 74 -0.34 14.08 -3.74
CA HIS A 74 -0.01 14.48 -2.37
C HIS A 74 1.44 14.08 -2.04
N ASN A 75 2.38 14.94 -2.41
CA ASN A 75 3.81 14.72 -2.19
C ASN A 75 4.43 15.88 -1.41
N ASP A 76 4.74 15.64 -0.15
CA ASP A 76 5.36 16.62 0.74
C ASP A 76 6.88 16.44 0.86
N LEU A 77 7.44 15.42 0.18
CA LEU A 77 8.83 14.99 0.37
C LEU A 77 9.81 16.16 0.25
N ASP A 78 9.66 17.02 -0.75
CA ASP A 78 10.57 18.12 -1.03
C ASP A 78 10.42 19.30 -0.03
N ASN A 79 9.32 19.37 0.72
CA ASN A 79 9.06 20.40 1.73
C ASN A 79 9.61 20.03 3.12
N VAL A 80 9.80 18.72 3.37
CA VAL A 80 10.29 18.21 4.65
C VAL A 80 11.70 18.74 4.94
N GLY A 81 11.86 19.25 6.16
CA GLY A 81 13.10 19.84 6.68
C GLY A 81 13.25 21.34 6.42
N TYR A 82 12.53 21.87 5.42
CA TYR A 82 12.63 23.26 5.00
C TYR A 82 11.43 24.12 5.42
N THR A 83 10.27 23.50 5.65
CA THR A 83 9.08 24.17 6.17
C THR A 83 8.81 23.78 7.61
N ALA A 84 8.04 24.59 8.35
CA ALA A 84 7.78 24.34 9.76
C ALA A 84 6.81 23.18 10.03
N ARG A 85 6.06 22.73 9.01
CA ARG A 85 4.81 21.94 9.18
C ARG A 85 4.66 20.70 8.30
N HIS A 86 5.48 20.51 7.26
CA HIS A 86 5.34 19.37 6.33
C HIS A 86 6.15 18.16 6.79
N LEU A 87 5.53 16.99 6.66
CA LEU A 87 6.08 15.69 7.04
C LEU A 87 5.80 14.67 5.94
N THR A 88 6.70 13.72 5.74
CA THR A 88 6.46 12.59 4.83
C THR A 88 5.50 11.61 5.48
N PHE A 89 5.67 11.41 6.79
CA PHE A 89 4.86 10.55 7.63
C PHE A 89 4.25 11.36 8.76
N PHE A 90 2.95 11.22 8.96
CA PHE A 90 2.25 11.88 10.05
C PHE A 90 1.05 11.05 10.49
N GLU A 91 0.52 11.37 11.66
CA GLU A 91 -0.70 10.73 12.17
C GLU A 91 -1.90 11.66 11.98
N MET A 92 -2.94 11.13 11.36
CA MET A 92 -4.20 11.82 11.15
C MET A 92 -5.23 11.28 12.14
N LEU A 93 -5.56 12.09 13.15
CA LEU A 93 -6.65 11.82 14.08
C LEU A 93 -7.97 12.11 13.39
N GLY A 94 -8.86 11.13 13.31
CA GLY A 94 -10.13 11.27 12.60
C GLY A 94 -11.32 10.79 13.41
N ASN A 95 -12.43 11.50 13.29
CA ASN A 95 -13.77 11.02 13.63
C ASN A 95 -14.62 10.91 12.36
N PHE A 96 -15.38 9.82 12.26
CA PHE A 96 -16.14 9.46 11.08
C PHE A 96 -17.60 9.18 11.45
N SER A 97 -18.50 9.60 10.58
CA SER A 97 -19.95 9.31 10.67
C SER A 97 -20.40 8.73 9.34
N PHE A 98 -21.04 7.56 9.38
CA PHE A 98 -21.52 6.84 8.20
C PHE A 98 -23.05 7.00 8.06
N GLY A 99 -23.49 8.25 7.87
CA GLY A 99 -24.92 8.60 7.77
C GLY A 99 -25.66 8.72 9.11
N ASP A 100 -24.94 8.90 10.21
CA ASP A 100 -25.52 8.97 11.56
C ASP A 100 -25.75 10.41 12.04
N TYR A 101 -24.71 11.25 11.93
CA TYR A 101 -24.77 12.70 12.10
C TYR A 101 -24.00 13.41 10.98
N PHE A 102 -24.26 14.72 10.81
CA PHE A 102 -23.65 15.55 9.78
C PHE A 102 -23.10 16.88 10.35
N LYS A 103 -23.17 17.99 9.60
CA LYS A 103 -22.38 19.22 9.87
C LYS A 103 -22.54 19.78 11.28
N GLU A 104 -23.77 19.97 11.77
CA GLU A 104 -24.02 20.62 13.07
C GLU A 104 -23.29 19.87 14.20
N ARG A 105 -23.50 18.55 14.29
CA ARG A 105 -22.88 17.73 15.33
C ARG A 105 -21.38 17.60 15.12
N ALA A 106 -20.89 17.52 13.88
CA ALA A 106 -19.46 17.47 13.60
C ALA A 106 -18.75 18.75 14.11
N ILE A 107 -19.31 19.92 13.81
CA ILE A 107 -18.79 21.21 14.26
C ILE A 107 -18.87 21.33 15.78
N GLU A 108 -19.97 20.91 16.40
CA GLU A 108 -20.11 20.91 17.86
C GLU A 108 -19.06 20.04 18.55
N LEU A 109 -18.88 18.82 18.05
CA LEU A 109 -17.89 17.88 18.58
C LEU A 109 -16.47 18.42 18.44
N ALA A 110 -16.11 18.98 17.28
CA ALA A 110 -14.81 19.56 17.05
C ALA A 110 -14.56 20.78 17.96
N TRP A 111 -15.52 21.70 18.04
CA TRP A 111 -15.42 22.90 18.85
C TRP A 111 -15.26 22.60 20.34
N ASN A 112 -16.05 21.66 20.86
CA ASN A 112 -15.97 21.23 22.25
C ASN A 112 -14.62 20.59 22.56
N LEU A 113 -14.09 19.73 21.67
CA LEU A 113 -12.79 19.11 21.89
C LEU A 113 -11.66 20.15 21.94
N ILE A 114 -11.59 21.05 20.95
CA ILE A 114 -10.48 22.01 20.90
C ILE A 114 -10.53 23.05 22.03
N THR A 115 -11.73 23.51 22.43
CA THR A 115 -11.85 24.56 23.45
C THR A 115 -11.92 24.03 24.88
N LYS A 116 -12.56 22.87 25.11
CA LYS A 116 -12.72 22.29 26.45
C LYS A 116 -11.75 21.15 26.73
N GLY A 117 -11.51 20.29 25.74
CA GLY A 117 -10.58 19.17 25.88
C GLY A 117 -9.12 19.62 25.83
N PHE A 118 -8.77 20.40 24.80
CA PHE A 118 -7.40 20.90 24.60
C PHE A 118 -7.17 22.32 25.14
N GLY A 119 -8.22 23.04 25.53
CA GLY A 119 -8.09 24.36 26.16
C GLY A 119 -7.62 25.47 25.22
N LEU A 120 -7.80 25.32 23.90
CA LEU A 120 -7.43 26.37 22.94
C LEU A 120 -8.31 27.60 23.13
N LYS A 121 -7.67 28.77 23.10
CA LYS A 121 -8.37 30.03 23.31
C LYS A 121 -9.14 30.46 22.06
N LYS A 122 -10.44 30.72 22.21
CA LYS A 122 -11.36 31.11 21.14
C LYS A 122 -10.85 32.28 20.29
N ASP A 123 -10.23 33.29 20.91
CA ASP A 123 -9.77 34.52 20.24
C ASP A 123 -8.64 34.28 19.22
N LYS A 124 -7.92 33.16 19.35
CA LYS A 124 -6.88 32.71 18.43
C LYS A 124 -7.38 31.82 17.31
N LEU A 125 -8.65 31.41 17.34
CA LEU A 125 -9.20 30.46 16.37
C LEU A 125 -9.98 31.21 15.29
N LEU A 126 -9.89 30.69 14.07
CA LEU A 126 -10.74 31.06 12.95
C LEU A 126 -11.01 29.82 12.10
N VAL A 127 -12.02 29.90 11.24
CA VAL A 127 -12.40 28.79 10.36
C VAL A 127 -12.55 29.25 8.93
N THR A 128 -12.28 28.34 8.01
CA THR A 128 -12.67 28.48 6.62
C THR A 128 -13.88 27.60 6.32
N VAL A 129 -14.70 27.99 5.35
CA VAL A 129 -15.79 27.20 4.80
C VAL A 129 -15.80 27.31 3.28
N TYR A 130 -16.26 26.27 2.58
CA TYR A 130 -16.48 26.35 1.14
C TYR A 130 -17.46 27.49 0.83
N HIS A 131 -17.16 28.29 -0.20
CA HIS A 131 -17.86 29.56 -0.42
C HIS A 131 -19.39 29.45 -0.54
N THR A 132 -19.93 28.31 -0.99
CA THR A 132 -21.37 28.04 -1.10
C THR A 132 -21.97 27.25 0.08
N ASP A 133 -21.19 26.91 1.11
CA ASP A 133 -21.67 26.15 2.26
C ASP A 133 -22.20 27.07 3.37
N ASP A 134 -23.37 27.66 3.14
CA ASP A 134 -24.04 28.55 4.09
C ASP A 134 -24.44 27.87 5.39
N GLU A 135 -24.70 26.57 5.32
CA GLU A 135 -25.11 25.75 6.47
C GLU A 135 -23.95 25.62 7.48
N ALA A 136 -22.75 25.27 7.00
CA ALA A 136 -21.56 25.20 7.85
C ALA A 136 -21.24 26.57 8.48
N ALA A 137 -21.35 27.66 7.71
CA ALA A 137 -21.15 29.01 8.22
C ALA A 137 -22.15 29.37 9.33
N ALA A 138 -23.44 29.04 9.16
CA ALA A 138 -24.47 29.28 10.17
C ALA A 138 -24.22 28.47 11.46
N TYR A 139 -23.78 27.22 11.33
CA TYR A 139 -23.43 26.39 12.48
C TYR A 139 -22.21 26.90 13.24
N TRP A 140 -21.17 27.37 12.56
CA TRP A 140 -20.03 28.01 13.23
C TRP A 140 -20.42 29.28 14.00
N LYS A 141 -21.32 30.11 13.44
CA LYS A 141 -21.89 31.26 14.18
C LYS A 141 -22.64 30.80 15.42
N LYS A 142 -23.48 29.78 15.30
CA LYS A 142 -24.31 29.27 16.40
C LYS A 142 -23.48 28.61 17.52
N ILE A 143 -22.53 27.77 17.15
CA ILE A 143 -21.81 26.87 18.07
C ILE A 143 -20.57 27.55 18.64
N ALA A 144 -19.71 28.12 17.79
CA ALA A 144 -18.49 28.80 18.23
C ALA A 144 -18.75 30.25 18.65
N GLY A 145 -19.87 30.85 18.23
CA GLY A 145 -20.15 32.26 18.46
C GLY A 145 -19.18 33.16 17.69
N PHE A 146 -18.76 32.74 16.50
CA PHE A 146 -17.90 33.54 15.62
C PHE A 146 -18.70 34.58 14.85
N SER A 147 -18.07 35.72 14.62
CA SER A 147 -18.50 36.75 13.68
C SER A 147 -17.96 36.44 12.26
N ASP A 148 -18.47 37.16 11.26
CA ASP A 148 -18.11 36.93 9.85
C ASP A 148 -16.61 37.11 9.56
N ASP A 149 -15.89 37.93 10.32
CA ASP A 149 -14.43 38.11 10.18
C ASP A 149 -13.61 36.88 10.64
N ARG A 150 -14.24 35.93 11.33
CA ARG A 150 -13.64 34.67 11.79
C ARG A 150 -14.11 33.45 10.98
N ILE A 151 -15.00 33.65 9.99
CA ILE A 151 -15.52 32.61 9.10
C ILE A 151 -15.19 33.01 7.66
N ILE A 152 -14.05 32.55 7.17
CA ILE A 152 -13.54 32.92 5.85
C ILE A 152 -14.14 31.99 4.79
N ARG A 153 -14.64 32.55 3.69
CA ARG A 153 -15.22 31.78 2.58
C ARG A 153 -14.20 31.59 1.46
N ILE A 154 -13.90 30.34 1.12
CA ILE A 154 -12.90 29.98 0.12
C ILE A 154 -13.56 29.24 -1.06
N PRO A 155 -13.40 29.72 -2.31
CA PRO A 155 -14.04 29.11 -3.48
C PRO A 155 -13.21 28.02 -4.16
N THR A 156 -11.94 27.87 -3.79
CA THR A 156 -10.98 26.96 -4.41
C THR A 156 -11.10 25.54 -3.86
N SER A 157 -10.26 24.64 -4.38
CA SER A 157 -10.13 23.26 -3.90
C SER A 157 -9.68 23.14 -2.45
N ASP A 158 -9.18 24.21 -1.84
CA ASP A 158 -8.71 24.19 -0.45
C ASP A 158 -9.87 23.86 0.51
N ASN A 159 -11.08 24.35 0.23
CA ASN A 159 -12.29 23.99 0.97
C ASN A 159 -13.22 23.03 0.21
N PHE A 160 -12.72 22.30 -0.79
CA PHE A 160 -13.46 21.21 -1.43
C PHE A 160 -12.60 19.96 -1.52
N TRP A 161 -12.88 18.99 -0.65
CA TRP A 161 -12.05 17.80 -0.51
C TRP A 161 -12.54 16.66 -1.40
N ALA A 162 -11.60 15.97 -2.05
CA ALA A 162 -11.85 14.77 -2.83
C ALA A 162 -10.73 13.76 -2.61
N MET A 163 -11.09 12.47 -2.51
CA MET A 163 -10.15 11.37 -2.27
C MET A 163 -9.08 11.24 -3.37
N GLY A 164 -9.47 11.49 -4.61
CA GLY A 164 -8.64 11.37 -5.81
C GLY A 164 -9.40 11.90 -7.02
N ASP A 165 -9.05 11.42 -8.22
CA ASP A 165 -9.80 11.76 -9.44
C ASP A 165 -11.22 11.16 -9.43
N THR A 166 -11.42 10.09 -8.66
CA THR A 166 -12.71 9.44 -8.40
C THR A 166 -12.84 9.09 -6.91
N GLY A 167 -14.07 8.88 -6.44
CA GLY A 167 -14.41 8.49 -5.07
C GLY A 167 -15.17 9.56 -4.26
N PRO A 168 -15.42 9.31 -2.96
CA PRO A 168 -16.15 10.22 -2.10
C PRO A 168 -15.52 11.62 -2.01
N CYS A 169 -16.37 12.65 -2.03
CA CYS A 169 -15.96 14.05 -1.97
C CYS A 169 -17.05 14.97 -1.36
N GLY A 170 -16.68 16.21 -1.02
CA GLY A 170 -17.62 17.18 -0.46
C GLY A 170 -16.98 18.51 -0.07
N PRO A 171 -17.81 19.53 0.27
CA PRO A 171 -17.31 20.76 0.86
C PRO A 171 -16.64 20.49 2.21
N CYS A 172 -15.65 21.29 2.53
CA CYS A 172 -14.84 21.18 3.73
C CYS A 172 -14.87 22.49 4.52
N SER A 173 -14.77 22.37 5.85
CA SER A 173 -14.45 23.48 6.74
C SER A 173 -13.15 23.16 7.47
N GLU A 174 -12.23 24.11 7.54
CA GLU A 174 -10.93 23.90 8.19
C GLU A 174 -10.77 24.85 9.38
N ILE A 175 -10.12 24.36 10.42
CA ILE A 175 -9.87 25.09 11.66
C ILE A 175 -8.41 25.53 11.70
N PHE A 176 -8.22 26.83 11.88
CA PHE A 176 -6.90 27.47 11.96
C PHE A 176 -6.67 28.06 13.34
N ILE A 177 -5.39 28.10 13.73
CA ILE A 177 -4.93 28.88 14.88
C ILE A 177 -4.01 30.01 14.44
N ASP A 178 -4.28 31.23 14.91
CA ASP A 178 -3.36 32.36 14.83
C ASP A 178 -2.25 32.20 15.87
N ARG A 179 -1.05 31.91 15.39
CA ARG A 179 0.15 31.71 16.21
C ARG A 179 0.77 33.05 16.66
N GLY A 180 0.34 34.17 16.08
CA GLY A 180 0.71 35.53 16.47
C GLY A 180 1.53 36.27 15.42
N GLU A 181 1.53 37.60 15.51
CA GLU A 181 2.12 38.52 14.51
C GLU A 181 3.64 38.42 14.33
N HIS A 182 4.35 37.76 15.25
CA HIS A 182 5.80 37.54 15.16
C HIS A 182 6.16 36.49 14.10
N ILE A 183 5.20 35.66 13.67
CA ILE A 183 5.35 34.70 12.59
C ILE A 183 4.78 35.34 11.32
N TRP A 184 5.53 35.28 10.23
CA TRP A 184 5.10 35.80 8.93
C TRP A 184 3.95 34.96 8.35
N GLY A 185 2.96 35.62 7.76
CA GLY A 185 1.82 34.99 7.08
C GLY A 185 0.50 35.74 7.29
N GLY A 186 -0.34 35.71 6.27
CA GLY A 186 -1.69 36.25 6.28
C GLY A 186 -2.75 35.17 6.55
N PRO A 187 -4.00 35.56 6.86
CA PRO A 187 -5.09 34.60 7.06
C PRO A 187 -5.38 33.81 5.77
N PRO A 188 -6.04 32.65 5.87
CA PRO A 188 -6.44 31.86 4.71
C PRO A 188 -7.20 32.70 3.66
N GLY A 189 -6.95 32.45 2.37
CA GLY A 189 -7.52 33.19 1.24
C GLY A 189 -6.92 34.57 1.00
N SER A 190 -5.90 34.97 1.76
CA SER A 190 -5.16 36.23 1.52
C SER A 190 -3.92 36.00 0.63
N PRO A 191 -3.36 37.05 0.00
CA PRO A 191 -2.14 36.91 -0.81
C PRO A 191 -0.91 36.36 -0.06
N GLU A 192 -0.94 36.38 1.28
CA GLU A 192 0.15 35.91 2.16
C GLU A 192 -0.22 34.62 2.91
N GLU A 193 -1.26 33.89 2.46
CA GLU A 193 -1.79 32.68 3.14
C GLU A 193 -0.78 31.55 3.30
N ASP A 194 0.27 31.50 2.46
CA ASP A 194 1.31 30.47 2.50
C ASP A 194 2.22 30.54 3.74
N GLY A 195 2.19 31.68 4.44
CA GLY A 195 2.99 31.89 5.64
C GLY A 195 2.60 30.97 6.81
N ASP A 196 3.42 30.99 7.84
CA ASP A 196 3.28 30.10 8.99
C ASP A 196 2.38 30.69 10.09
N ARG A 197 1.97 31.96 10.04
CA ARG A 197 1.18 32.55 11.13
C ARG A 197 -0.12 31.79 11.42
N PHE A 198 -0.87 31.43 10.38
CA PHE A 198 -2.13 30.71 10.51
C PHE A 198 -1.91 29.25 10.17
N LEU A 199 -1.98 28.39 11.18
CA LEU A 199 -1.75 26.96 11.02
C LEU A 199 -3.08 26.22 10.96
N GLU A 200 -3.38 25.60 9.82
CA GLU A 200 -4.43 24.58 9.72
C GLU A 200 -4.03 23.37 10.56
N PHE A 201 -4.93 22.89 11.41
CA PHE A 201 -4.65 21.71 12.24
C PHE A 201 -5.80 20.70 12.30
N TRP A 202 -6.99 21.05 11.76
CA TRP A 202 -8.12 20.14 11.69
C TRP A 202 -9.05 20.49 10.53
N ASN A 203 -9.24 19.56 9.59
CA ASN A 203 -10.23 19.66 8.53
C ASN A 203 -11.49 18.82 8.81
N LEU A 204 -12.66 19.37 8.47
CA LEU A 204 -13.98 18.74 8.60
C LEU A 204 -14.62 18.65 7.21
N VAL A 205 -14.56 17.47 6.62
CA VAL A 205 -15.13 17.18 5.30
C VAL A 205 -16.58 16.71 5.45
N PHE A 206 -17.49 17.44 4.83
CA PHE A 206 -18.91 17.12 4.76
C PHE A 206 -19.18 16.30 3.49
N MET A 207 -18.78 15.03 3.51
CA MET A 207 -18.91 14.16 2.36
C MET A 207 -20.38 13.95 2.01
N GLN A 208 -20.75 14.36 0.81
CA GLN A 208 -22.12 14.26 0.32
C GLN A 208 -22.20 13.84 -1.15
N TYR A 209 -21.05 13.69 -1.81
CA TYR A 209 -20.95 13.32 -3.22
C TYR A 209 -19.96 12.18 -3.44
N GLU A 210 -20.14 11.46 -4.54
CA GLU A 210 -19.16 10.54 -5.13
C GLU A 210 -18.79 11.02 -6.53
N GLN A 211 -17.50 11.23 -6.77
CA GLN A 211 -16.96 11.56 -8.08
C GLN A 211 -16.75 10.27 -8.87
N VAL A 212 -17.59 10.01 -9.87
CA VAL A 212 -17.56 8.77 -10.67
C VAL A 212 -16.56 8.90 -11.81
N THR A 213 -16.59 10.05 -12.49
CA THR A 213 -15.64 10.45 -13.52
C THR A 213 -15.30 11.93 -13.32
N LYS A 214 -14.40 12.52 -14.11
CA LYS A 214 -14.06 13.95 -13.98
C LYS A 214 -15.27 14.87 -14.25
N GLU A 215 -16.19 14.43 -15.09
CA GLU A 215 -17.38 15.17 -15.50
C GLU A 215 -18.66 14.76 -14.74
N GLU A 216 -18.65 13.59 -14.09
CA GLU A 216 -19.83 13.02 -13.43
C GLU A 216 -19.65 12.91 -11.90
N ARG A 217 -20.54 13.58 -11.18
CA ARG A 217 -20.65 13.55 -9.72
C ARG A 217 -22.07 13.20 -9.33
N ILE A 218 -22.22 12.23 -8.44
CA ILE A 218 -23.51 11.78 -7.92
C ILE A 218 -23.58 12.02 -6.41
N ASP A 219 -24.78 12.02 -5.84
CA ASP A 219 -24.95 12.10 -4.39
C ASP A 219 -24.57 10.78 -3.71
N LEU A 220 -23.92 10.86 -2.55
CA LEU A 220 -23.70 9.67 -1.72
C LEU A 220 -25.04 9.14 -1.20
N PRO A 221 -25.18 7.80 -1.01
CA PRO A 221 -26.39 7.22 -0.45
C PRO A 221 -26.81 7.84 0.90
N ARG A 222 -25.81 8.25 1.69
CA ARG A 222 -25.99 8.94 2.97
C ARG A 222 -24.86 9.98 3.16
N PRO A 223 -25.18 11.26 3.40
CA PRO A 223 -24.18 12.24 3.80
C PRO A 223 -23.41 11.78 5.03
N SER A 224 -22.09 11.96 5.01
CA SER A 224 -21.16 11.35 5.94
C SER A 224 -20.11 12.37 6.39
N ILE A 225 -19.49 12.11 7.54
CA ILE A 225 -18.41 12.96 8.07
C ILE A 225 -17.09 12.23 7.94
N ASP A 226 -16.11 12.94 7.39
CA ASP A 226 -14.69 12.62 7.47
C ASP A 226 -13.97 13.83 8.09
N THR A 227 -13.07 13.58 9.02
CA THR A 227 -12.27 14.64 9.62
C THR A 227 -10.83 14.19 9.76
N GLY A 228 -9.91 15.15 9.70
CA GLY A 228 -8.48 14.90 9.84
C GLY A 228 -7.81 16.01 10.66
N MET A 229 -7.47 15.70 11.91
CA MET A 229 -6.58 16.52 12.74
C MET A 229 -5.16 15.99 12.63
N GLY A 230 -4.21 16.86 12.26
CA GLY A 230 -2.79 16.51 12.23
C GLY A 230 -2.23 16.43 13.65
N LEU A 231 -1.87 15.23 14.12
CA LEU A 231 -1.38 15.02 15.48
C LEU A 231 -0.14 15.87 15.79
N GLU A 232 0.83 15.89 14.87
CA GLU A 232 2.09 16.61 15.03
C GLU A 232 1.90 18.13 15.05
N ARG A 233 0.93 18.64 14.28
CA ARG A 233 0.55 20.06 14.31
C ARG A 233 -0.16 20.40 15.62
N MET A 234 -1.04 19.53 16.10
CA MET A 234 -1.66 19.71 17.41
C MET A 234 -0.62 19.68 18.54
N ALA A 235 0.38 18.81 18.44
CA ALA A 235 1.50 18.77 19.37
C ALA A 235 2.31 20.07 19.35
N SER A 236 2.64 20.62 18.18
CA SER A 236 3.34 21.92 18.13
C SER A 236 2.53 23.04 18.77
N ILE A 237 1.20 23.05 18.57
CA ILE A 237 0.29 24.02 19.19
C ILE A 237 0.30 23.89 20.72
N LEU A 238 0.09 22.69 21.26
CA LEU A 238 -0.02 22.46 22.70
C LEU A 238 1.30 22.60 23.46
N GLN A 239 2.42 22.35 22.77
CA GLN A 239 3.75 22.55 23.32
C GLN A 239 4.25 23.99 23.15
N GLY A 240 3.53 24.82 22.37
CA GLY A 240 3.86 26.22 22.16
C GLY A 240 5.12 26.45 21.33
N VAL A 241 5.40 25.57 20.37
CA VAL A 241 6.56 25.63 19.49
C VAL A 241 6.15 25.98 18.05
N GLU A 242 7.06 26.58 17.29
CA GLU A 242 6.76 27.13 15.96
C GLU A 242 6.81 26.07 14.86
N SER A 243 7.55 24.98 15.09
CA SER A 243 7.68 23.87 14.16
C SER A 243 7.31 22.52 14.78
N VAL A 244 6.74 21.64 13.96
CA VAL A 244 6.52 20.23 14.35
C VAL A 244 7.83 19.54 14.76
N PHE A 245 8.96 19.96 14.20
CA PHE A 245 10.29 19.42 14.51
C PHE A 245 10.83 19.83 15.89
N GLU A 246 10.17 20.76 16.57
CA GLU A 246 10.54 21.23 17.91
C GLU A 246 9.71 20.57 19.02
N THR A 247 8.76 19.72 18.64
CA THR A 247 8.01 18.87 19.56
C THR A 247 8.93 17.86 20.24
N ASP A 248 8.56 17.39 21.42
CA ASP A 248 9.25 16.31 22.15
C ASP A 248 9.59 15.10 21.28
N LEU A 249 8.61 14.59 20.51
CA LEU A 249 8.77 13.48 19.58
C LEU A 249 9.97 13.69 18.63
N PHE A 250 10.00 14.84 17.96
CA PHE A 250 11.07 15.11 16.99
C PHE A 250 12.39 15.48 17.67
N LYS A 251 12.36 16.19 18.80
CA LYS A 251 13.56 16.51 19.58
C LYS A 251 14.29 15.25 20.01
N HIS A 252 13.59 14.24 20.54
CA HIS A 252 14.24 12.98 20.95
C HIS A 252 14.90 12.25 19.76
N LEU A 253 14.28 12.27 18.57
CA LEU A 253 14.88 11.69 17.36
C LEU A 253 16.08 12.49 16.86
N ILE A 254 16.00 13.82 16.88
CA ILE A 254 17.08 14.73 16.51
C ILE A 254 18.25 14.61 17.49
N ASP A 255 17.98 14.47 18.79
CA ASP A 255 18.98 14.29 19.84
C ASP A 255 19.69 12.94 19.69
N ALA A 256 18.96 11.88 19.32
CA ALA A 256 19.56 10.58 19.00
C ALA A 256 20.52 10.68 17.79
N ALA A 257 20.10 11.37 16.73
CA ALA A 257 20.96 11.62 15.57
C ALA A 257 22.19 12.47 15.95
N SER A 258 21.99 13.51 16.77
CA SER A 258 23.06 14.39 17.23
C SER A 258 24.08 13.64 18.09
N SER A 259 23.61 12.77 18.98
CA SER A 259 24.46 11.92 19.81
C SER A 259 25.27 10.94 18.98
N ALA A 260 24.67 10.33 17.95
CA ALA A 260 25.35 9.39 17.08
C ALA A 260 26.40 10.06 16.16
N LEU A 261 26.15 11.32 15.78
CA LEU A 261 27.07 12.13 14.96
C LEU A 261 28.14 12.86 15.78
N GLY A 262 27.93 13.03 17.09
CA GLY A 262 28.81 13.81 17.97
C GLY A 262 28.71 15.33 17.76
N GLN A 263 27.68 15.80 17.08
CA GLN A 263 27.41 17.22 16.83
C GLN A 263 25.90 17.45 16.76
N GLY A 264 25.44 18.67 17.07
CA GLY A 264 24.01 19.03 17.07
C GLY A 264 23.58 19.88 15.88
N PRO A 265 22.27 20.18 15.78
CA PRO A 265 21.74 21.09 14.78
C PRO A 265 22.22 22.53 15.00
N ASN A 266 22.49 23.22 13.90
CA ASN A 266 22.77 24.66 13.80
C ASN A 266 22.01 25.25 12.60
N GLN A 267 22.13 26.55 12.36
CA GLN A 267 21.40 27.23 11.29
C GLN A 267 21.66 26.65 9.89
N GLU A 268 22.86 26.14 9.62
CA GLU A 268 23.27 25.62 8.31
C GLU A 268 22.82 24.17 8.08
N ASN A 269 22.69 23.39 9.16
CA ASN A 269 22.49 21.93 9.05
C ASN A 269 21.18 21.43 9.69
N VAL A 270 20.37 22.30 10.31
CA VAL A 270 19.11 21.93 10.98
C VAL A 270 18.15 21.18 10.05
N ALA A 271 18.10 21.55 8.76
CA ALA A 271 17.26 20.88 7.77
C ALA A 271 17.61 19.39 7.64
N SER A 272 18.91 19.04 7.71
CA SER A 272 19.36 17.64 7.63
C SER A 272 18.88 16.81 8.81
N TYR A 273 18.95 17.34 10.03
CA TYR A 273 18.42 16.65 11.21
C TYR A 273 16.91 16.42 11.12
N ARG A 274 16.18 17.43 10.65
CA ARG A 274 14.72 17.35 10.44
C ARG A 274 14.34 16.28 9.41
N VAL A 275 15.04 16.24 8.27
CA VAL A 275 14.82 15.23 7.23
C VAL A 275 15.14 13.82 7.75
N ILE A 276 16.26 13.64 8.46
CA ILE A 276 16.62 12.34 9.05
C ILE A 276 15.54 11.86 10.01
N ALA A 277 15.06 12.71 10.92
CA ALA A 277 14.05 12.33 11.90
C ALA A 277 12.70 11.94 11.25
N ASP A 278 12.20 12.72 10.29
CA ASP A 278 10.96 12.40 9.58
C ASP A 278 11.08 11.12 8.73
N HIS A 279 12.15 11.01 7.94
CA HIS A 279 12.31 9.89 7.03
C HIS A 279 12.66 8.59 7.75
N LEU A 280 13.26 8.64 8.94
CA LEU A 280 13.37 7.49 9.84
C LEU A 280 11.99 6.93 10.20
N ARG A 281 11.04 7.80 10.59
CA ARG A 281 9.66 7.41 10.93
C ARG A 281 9.00 6.76 9.71
N SER A 282 8.97 7.47 8.58
CA SER A 282 8.33 7.00 7.35
C SER A 282 8.89 5.67 6.87
N SER A 283 10.22 5.54 6.77
CA SER A 283 10.86 4.30 6.30
C SER A 283 10.58 3.13 7.23
N SER A 284 10.63 3.35 8.55
CA SER A 284 10.42 2.29 9.53
C SER A 284 9.00 1.76 9.52
N PHE A 285 7.99 2.63 9.41
CA PHE A 285 6.59 2.20 9.32
C PHE A 285 6.30 1.46 8.01
N LEU A 286 6.84 1.93 6.88
CA LEU A 286 6.70 1.23 5.61
C LEU A 286 7.31 -0.18 5.66
N VAL A 287 8.48 -0.33 6.28
CA VAL A 287 9.11 -1.65 6.47
C VAL A 287 8.31 -2.52 7.45
N ALA A 288 7.79 -1.96 8.54
CA ALA A 288 6.92 -2.67 9.48
C ALA A 288 5.63 -3.19 8.80
N ASP A 289 5.10 -2.43 7.84
CA ASP A 289 3.93 -2.82 7.04
C ASP A 289 4.28 -3.70 5.83
N GLY A 290 5.52 -4.21 5.74
CA GLY A 290 5.95 -5.22 4.76
C GLY A 290 6.48 -4.70 3.43
N VAL A 291 6.71 -3.39 3.31
CA VAL A 291 7.35 -2.80 2.12
C VAL A 291 8.87 -2.94 2.23
N LEU A 292 9.51 -3.50 1.21
CA LEU A 292 10.98 -3.58 1.12
C LEU A 292 11.52 -2.71 -0.02
N PRO A 293 12.75 -2.18 0.08
CA PRO A 293 13.35 -1.35 -0.97
C PRO A 293 13.48 -2.11 -2.31
N SER A 294 12.93 -1.55 -3.39
CA SER A 294 12.99 -2.14 -4.74
C SER A 294 13.25 -1.06 -5.81
N ASN A 295 13.34 -1.47 -7.08
CA ASN A 295 13.49 -0.53 -8.21
C ASN A 295 12.14 0.01 -8.73
N GLU A 296 11.00 -0.54 -8.29
CA GLU A 296 9.68 -0.22 -8.85
C GLU A 296 8.58 -0.15 -7.78
N GLY A 297 7.47 0.53 -8.11
CA GLY A 297 6.28 0.60 -7.26
C GLY A 297 6.54 1.18 -5.86
N ARG A 298 5.92 0.59 -4.85
CA ARG A 298 6.03 1.06 -3.45
C ARG A 298 7.44 0.93 -2.89
N GLY A 299 8.17 -0.12 -3.28
CA GLY A 299 9.54 -0.34 -2.84
C GLY A 299 10.51 0.68 -3.41
N TYR A 300 10.23 1.23 -4.61
CA TYR A 300 10.97 2.38 -5.15
C TYR A 300 10.79 3.63 -4.29
N VAL A 301 9.55 3.94 -3.89
CA VAL A 301 9.29 5.12 -3.05
C VAL A 301 9.93 4.98 -1.66
N LEU A 302 9.82 3.81 -1.03
CA LEU A 302 10.53 3.54 0.23
C LEU A 302 12.04 3.78 0.08
N ARG A 303 12.64 3.23 -0.99
CA ARG A 303 14.06 3.43 -1.28
C ARG A 303 14.42 4.90 -1.46
N ARG A 304 13.57 5.68 -2.12
CA ARG A 304 13.74 7.13 -2.31
C ARG A 304 13.81 7.87 -0.97
N ILE A 305 12.83 7.62 -0.08
CA ILE A 305 12.77 8.22 1.26
C ILE A 305 14.01 7.84 2.08
N MET A 306 14.37 6.55 2.10
CA MET A 306 15.56 6.06 2.81
C MET A 306 16.84 6.74 2.33
N ARG A 307 17.07 6.79 1.01
CA ARG A 307 18.28 7.35 0.42
C ARG A 307 18.40 8.85 0.64
N ARG A 308 17.29 9.58 0.66
CA ARG A 308 17.29 11.01 1.01
C ARG A 308 17.76 11.22 2.45
N ALA A 309 17.27 10.44 3.41
CA ALA A 309 17.74 10.52 4.79
C ALA A 309 19.24 10.19 4.92
N MET A 310 19.70 9.13 4.25
CA MET A 310 21.10 8.70 4.24
C MET A 310 22.03 9.73 3.58
N ARG A 311 21.56 10.45 2.56
CA ARG A 311 22.28 11.59 1.99
C ARG A 311 22.48 12.69 3.04
N HIS A 312 21.43 13.07 3.77
CA HIS A 312 21.54 14.06 4.84
C HIS A 312 22.47 13.58 5.96
N ALA A 313 22.47 12.29 6.30
CA ALA A 313 23.43 11.72 7.25
C ALA A 313 24.87 11.90 6.76
N GLN A 314 25.14 11.62 5.47
CA GLN A 314 26.45 11.82 4.86
C GLN A 314 26.87 13.30 4.81
N LEU A 315 25.94 14.23 4.54
CA LEU A 315 26.20 15.69 4.61
C LEU A 315 26.58 16.13 6.02
N LEU A 316 26.00 15.52 7.05
CA LEU A 316 26.37 15.73 8.44
C LEU A 316 27.67 15.01 8.84
N GLY A 317 28.38 14.38 7.90
CA GLY A 317 29.67 13.76 8.15
C GLY A 317 29.60 12.35 8.74
N ALA A 318 28.48 11.64 8.60
CA ALA A 318 28.37 10.25 9.05
C ALA A 318 29.48 9.38 8.44
N LYS A 319 30.33 8.80 9.31
CA LYS A 319 31.45 7.93 8.91
C LYS A 319 31.04 6.47 8.76
N GLU A 320 29.93 6.08 9.33
CA GLU A 320 29.33 4.73 9.27
C GLU A 320 27.83 4.85 9.02
N PRO A 321 27.13 3.78 8.59
CA PRO A 321 25.68 3.80 8.47
C PRO A 321 25.00 4.29 9.76
N LEU A 322 24.21 5.37 9.66
CA LEU A 322 23.61 6.09 10.77
C LEU A 322 22.16 5.67 11.03
N MET A 323 21.36 5.47 9.99
CA MET A 323 19.90 5.42 10.10
C MET A 323 19.41 4.29 11.00
N TRP A 324 20.02 3.11 10.90
CA TRP A 324 19.67 1.95 11.72
C TRP A 324 19.95 2.16 13.21
N GLN A 325 20.92 3.01 13.56
CA GLN A 325 21.25 3.32 14.96
C GLN A 325 20.16 4.14 15.65
N LEU A 326 19.29 4.79 14.87
CA LEU A 326 18.21 5.65 15.37
C LEU A 326 16.91 4.88 15.63
N VAL A 327 16.80 3.63 15.13
CA VAL A 327 15.60 2.79 15.29
C VAL A 327 15.20 2.60 16.76
N PRO A 328 16.11 2.35 17.71
CA PRO A 328 15.73 2.22 19.12
C PRO A 328 15.10 3.51 19.69
N ALA A 329 15.51 4.69 19.22
CA ALA A 329 14.89 5.94 19.63
C ALA A 329 13.46 6.04 19.08
N LEU A 330 13.24 5.69 17.81
CA LEU A 330 11.91 5.63 17.23
C LEU A 330 10.98 4.66 17.96
N VAL A 331 11.46 3.46 18.28
CA VAL A 331 10.68 2.45 19.00
C VAL A 331 10.28 2.96 20.39
N ARG A 332 11.15 3.69 21.09
CA ARG A 332 10.80 4.32 22.38
C ARG A 332 9.71 5.37 22.24
N GLU A 333 9.78 6.23 21.22
CA GLU A 333 8.80 7.31 21.05
C GLU A 333 7.43 6.81 20.57
N MET A 334 7.40 5.79 19.72
CA MET A 334 6.18 5.40 18.98
C MET A 334 5.73 3.96 19.21
N GLY A 335 6.56 3.09 19.77
CA GLY A 335 6.30 1.64 19.87
C GLY A 335 5.14 1.28 20.81
N GLN A 336 4.80 2.14 21.78
CA GLN A 336 3.63 1.93 22.64
C GLN A 336 2.32 2.05 21.86
N ALA A 337 2.19 3.07 21.01
CA ALA A 337 1.01 3.28 20.18
C ALA A 337 0.97 2.33 18.97
N TYR A 338 2.15 1.89 18.52
CA TYR A 338 2.33 1.08 17.32
C TYR A 338 3.21 -0.16 17.60
N PRO A 339 2.66 -1.23 18.19
CA PRO A 339 3.40 -2.45 18.53
C PRO A 339 4.05 -3.15 17.32
N GLU A 340 3.56 -2.89 16.10
CA GLU A 340 4.19 -3.35 14.87
C GLU A 340 5.63 -2.83 14.68
N LEU A 341 5.97 -1.65 15.21
CA LEU A 341 7.36 -1.18 15.20
C LEU A 341 8.27 -2.05 16.08
N VAL A 342 7.77 -2.47 17.24
CA VAL A 342 8.50 -3.38 18.15
C VAL A 342 8.68 -4.74 17.50
N ARG A 343 7.62 -5.30 16.90
CA ARG A 343 7.69 -6.58 16.18
C ARG A 343 8.62 -6.51 14.96
N GLY A 344 8.62 -5.38 14.26
CA GLY A 344 9.39 -5.16 13.03
C GLY A 344 10.81 -4.65 13.26
N GLU A 345 11.23 -4.37 14.50
CA GLU A 345 12.49 -3.66 14.81
C GLU A 345 13.72 -4.31 14.15
N ALA A 346 13.83 -5.64 14.20
CA ALA A 346 14.94 -6.36 13.60
C ALA A 346 14.97 -6.20 12.07
N LEU A 347 13.80 -6.31 11.40
CA LEU A 347 13.68 -6.14 9.96
C LEU A 347 13.99 -4.70 9.54
N ILE A 348 13.46 -3.72 10.27
CA ILE A 348 13.71 -2.29 10.04
C ILE A 348 15.21 -2.00 10.13
N THR A 349 15.83 -2.45 11.22
CA THR A 349 17.26 -2.25 11.51
C THR A 349 18.12 -2.81 10.38
N GLU A 350 17.91 -4.08 10.02
CA GLU A 350 18.69 -4.74 8.96
C GLU A 350 18.45 -4.08 7.60
N THR A 351 17.21 -3.74 7.28
CA THR A 351 16.84 -3.08 6.01
C THR A 351 17.52 -1.73 5.85
N LEU A 352 17.47 -0.88 6.88
CA LEU A 352 18.14 0.43 6.88
C LEU A 352 19.65 0.28 6.77
N LYS A 353 20.24 -0.64 7.54
CA LYS A 353 21.69 -0.86 7.55
C LYS A 353 22.21 -1.34 6.20
N LEU A 354 21.55 -2.30 5.57
CA LEU A 354 21.95 -2.84 4.27
C LEU A 354 21.78 -1.82 3.15
N GLU A 355 20.64 -1.12 3.10
CA GLU A 355 20.39 -0.12 2.06
C GLU A 355 21.39 1.04 2.19
N GLU A 356 21.66 1.54 3.40
CA GLU A 356 22.64 2.61 3.63
C GLU A 356 24.06 2.17 3.24
N THR A 357 24.46 0.96 3.62
CA THR A 357 25.78 0.40 3.27
C THR A 357 25.97 0.30 1.76
N ARG A 358 24.94 -0.17 1.03
CA ARG A 358 24.96 -0.27 -0.44
C ARG A 358 24.96 1.11 -1.07
N PHE A 359 24.05 1.97 -0.64
CA PHE A 359 23.83 3.28 -1.23
C PHE A 359 25.03 4.21 -1.05
N ARG A 360 25.75 4.14 0.07
CA ARG A 360 26.87 5.02 0.35
C ARG A 360 27.97 4.98 -0.71
N LYS A 361 28.27 3.79 -1.27
CA LYS A 361 29.22 3.65 -2.37
C LYS A 361 28.75 4.40 -3.62
N THR A 362 27.47 4.28 -3.95
CA THR A 362 26.83 5.00 -5.07
C THR A 362 26.77 6.51 -4.81
N LEU A 363 26.45 6.91 -3.59
CA LEU A 363 26.32 8.31 -3.17
C LEU A 363 27.62 9.09 -3.33
N VAL A 364 28.74 8.55 -2.82
CA VAL A 364 30.05 9.22 -2.91
C VAL A 364 30.46 9.43 -4.38
N ARG A 365 30.31 8.38 -5.20
CA ARG A 365 30.60 8.46 -6.64
C ARG A 365 29.67 9.45 -7.35
N GLY A 366 28.36 9.38 -7.07
CA GLY A 366 27.35 10.21 -7.70
C GLY A 366 27.50 11.70 -7.35
N LEU A 367 27.81 12.03 -6.09
CA LEU A 367 28.08 13.42 -5.68
C LEU A 367 29.34 13.98 -6.34
N GLY A 368 30.39 13.17 -6.53
CA GLY A 368 31.57 13.58 -7.28
C GLY A 368 31.22 13.92 -8.73
N LEU A 369 30.54 13.00 -9.43
CA LEU A 369 30.10 13.21 -10.82
C LEU A 369 29.16 14.42 -10.97
N LEU A 370 28.26 14.62 -10.01
CA LEU A 370 27.36 15.78 -9.99
C LEU A 370 28.14 17.09 -9.76
N SER A 371 29.14 17.07 -8.87
CA SER A 371 30.01 18.22 -8.63
C SER A 371 30.74 18.60 -9.91
N ASP A 372 31.33 17.63 -10.61
CA ASP A 372 32.04 17.85 -11.87
C ASP A 372 31.10 18.40 -12.96
N ALA A 373 29.91 17.82 -13.08
CA ALA A 373 28.90 18.24 -14.05
C ALA A 373 28.34 19.65 -13.78
N THR A 374 28.46 20.16 -12.55
CA THR A 374 27.88 21.45 -12.14
C THR A 374 28.92 22.47 -11.71
N GLU A 375 30.21 22.21 -11.91
CA GLU A 375 31.30 23.08 -11.47
C GLU A 375 31.17 24.51 -12.02
N THR A 376 30.70 24.64 -13.25
CA THR A 376 30.55 25.91 -13.96
C THR A 376 29.19 26.59 -13.73
N LEU A 377 28.23 25.90 -13.11
CA LEU A 377 26.86 26.38 -12.89
C LEU A 377 26.75 27.24 -11.63
N LYS A 378 25.94 28.30 -11.73
CA LYS A 378 25.70 29.32 -10.71
C LYS A 378 24.23 29.33 -10.26
N ALA A 379 23.95 30.04 -9.18
CA ALA A 379 22.58 30.25 -8.72
C ALA A 379 21.68 30.81 -9.85
N GLY A 380 20.54 30.16 -10.08
CA GLY A 380 19.62 30.45 -11.17
C GLY A 380 19.82 29.59 -12.43
N ASP A 381 20.95 28.90 -12.56
CA ASP A 381 21.20 28.00 -13.69
C ASP A 381 20.40 26.69 -13.56
N MET A 382 20.45 25.89 -14.63
CA MET A 382 19.76 24.60 -14.74
C MET A 382 20.73 23.51 -15.22
N LEU A 383 20.80 22.39 -14.49
CA LEU A 383 21.47 21.18 -14.96
C LEU A 383 20.67 20.56 -16.10
N ASP A 384 21.34 20.20 -17.18
CA ASP A 384 20.72 19.60 -18.36
C ASP A 384 20.11 18.22 -18.05
N GLY A 385 18.96 17.95 -18.68
CA GLY A 385 18.18 16.74 -18.41
C GLY A 385 18.87 15.45 -18.86
N GLU A 386 19.70 15.49 -19.90
CA GLU A 386 20.46 14.32 -20.35
C GLU A 386 21.58 13.95 -19.37
N THR A 387 22.28 14.92 -18.79
CA THR A 387 23.28 14.65 -17.74
C THR A 387 22.63 14.14 -16.47
N ALA A 388 21.49 14.72 -16.06
CA ALA A 388 20.69 14.17 -14.97
C ALA A 388 20.22 12.73 -15.26
N PHE A 389 19.82 12.44 -16.50
CA PHE A 389 19.44 11.09 -16.93
C PHE A 389 20.63 10.14 -16.92
N LYS A 390 21.81 10.56 -17.37
CA LYS A 390 23.04 9.76 -17.32
C LYS A 390 23.46 9.44 -15.88
N LEU A 391 23.34 10.41 -14.96
CA LEU A 391 23.54 10.19 -13.52
C LEU A 391 22.60 9.09 -12.99
N TYR A 392 21.33 9.14 -13.38
CA TYR A 392 20.32 8.15 -13.00
C TYR A 392 20.56 6.77 -13.63
N ASP A 393 20.60 6.69 -14.95
CA ASP A 393 20.61 5.44 -15.72
C ASP A 393 21.96 4.72 -15.65
N THR A 394 23.05 5.44 -15.90
CA THR A 394 24.39 4.85 -15.99
C THR A 394 25.03 4.64 -14.62
N TYR A 395 24.81 5.58 -13.70
CA TYR A 395 25.52 5.60 -12.40
C TYR A 395 24.62 5.29 -11.20
N GLY A 396 23.31 5.13 -11.42
CA GLY A 396 22.35 4.80 -10.36
C GLY A 396 22.13 5.92 -9.35
N PHE A 397 22.47 7.17 -9.71
CA PHE A 397 22.31 8.36 -8.86
C PHE A 397 20.93 9.01 -9.12
N PRO A 398 19.97 8.87 -8.17
CA PRO A 398 18.58 9.24 -8.41
C PRO A 398 18.35 10.73 -8.73
N LEU A 399 17.40 11.04 -9.62
CA LEU A 399 17.03 12.41 -10.00
C LEU A 399 16.68 13.28 -8.79
N ASP A 400 15.93 12.73 -7.84
CA ASP A 400 15.51 13.47 -6.65
C ASP A 400 16.70 13.86 -5.77
N LEU A 401 17.73 13.01 -5.69
CA LEU A 401 18.97 13.35 -4.98
C LEU A 401 19.82 14.37 -5.75
N THR A 402 19.76 14.36 -7.07
CA THR A 402 20.33 15.43 -7.91
C THR A 402 19.64 16.76 -7.63
N GLN A 403 18.30 16.80 -7.64
CA GLN A 403 17.52 18.01 -7.34
C GLN A 403 17.80 18.51 -5.92
N ASP A 404 17.75 17.63 -4.93
CA ASP A 404 17.98 17.96 -3.52
C ASP A 404 19.44 18.40 -3.25
N ALA A 405 20.41 17.94 -4.05
CA ALA A 405 21.79 18.41 -3.98
C ALA A 405 22.03 19.78 -4.59
N LEU A 406 21.36 20.09 -5.70
CA LEU A 406 21.52 21.37 -6.39
C LEU A 406 20.70 22.51 -5.75
N ARG A 407 19.66 22.17 -4.98
CA ARG A 407 18.81 23.13 -4.28
C ARG A 407 19.59 24.08 -3.37
N GLN A 408 20.60 23.58 -2.65
CA GLN A 408 21.43 24.40 -1.76
C GLN A 408 22.25 25.48 -2.50
N ARG A 409 22.51 25.27 -3.79
CA ARG A 409 23.21 26.21 -4.67
C ARG A 409 22.24 27.05 -5.51
N SER A 410 20.93 26.92 -5.28
CA SER A 410 19.87 27.52 -6.10
C SER A 410 19.99 27.16 -7.58
N ILE A 411 20.44 25.94 -7.88
CA ILE A 411 20.52 25.40 -9.25
C ILE A 411 19.33 24.46 -9.44
N SER A 412 18.62 24.62 -10.56
CA SER A 412 17.49 23.78 -10.95
C SER A 412 17.94 22.59 -11.82
N VAL A 413 17.04 21.64 -12.07
CA VAL A 413 17.29 20.51 -12.99
C VAL A 413 16.23 20.54 -14.07
N ASP A 414 16.63 20.34 -15.33
CA ASP A 414 15.70 20.20 -16.45
C ASP A 414 14.97 18.85 -16.39
N ILE A 415 13.82 18.85 -15.71
CA ILE A 415 12.96 17.66 -15.55
C ILE A 415 12.35 17.23 -16.89
N ALA A 416 12.07 18.19 -17.78
CA ALA A 416 11.49 17.89 -19.09
C ALA A 416 12.50 17.11 -19.93
N GLY A 417 13.74 17.61 -20.05
CA GLY A 417 14.83 16.91 -20.74
C GLY A 417 15.14 15.53 -20.16
N PHE A 418 15.08 15.38 -18.83
CA PHE A 418 15.22 14.07 -18.17
C PHE A 418 14.10 13.10 -18.57
N THR A 419 12.86 13.59 -18.59
CA THR A 419 11.68 12.79 -18.93
C THR A 419 11.72 12.34 -20.39
N ASP A 420 12.13 13.24 -21.29
CA ASP A 420 12.30 12.92 -22.72
C ASP A 420 13.39 11.86 -22.95
N ALA A 421 14.48 11.88 -22.17
CA ALA A 421 15.51 10.85 -22.22
C ALA A 421 15.00 9.48 -21.70
N MET A 422 14.24 9.48 -20.60
CA MET A 422 13.58 8.27 -20.06
C MET A 422 12.61 7.63 -21.07
N GLU A 423 11.76 8.43 -21.72
CA GLU A 423 10.77 7.91 -22.68
C GLU A 423 11.43 7.38 -23.95
N ARG A 424 12.51 8.00 -24.43
CA ARG A 424 13.33 7.45 -25.54
C ARG A 424 13.85 6.05 -25.20
N GLN A 425 14.44 5.87 -24.01
CA GLN A 425 14.95 4.56 -23.57
C GLN A 425 13.84 3.51 -23.47
N LYS A 426 12.66 3.86 -22.92
CA LYS A 426 11.52 2.93 -22.86
C LYS A 426 10.99 2.55 -24.24
N ALA A 427 10.93 3.50 -25.17
CA ALA A 427 10.48 3.25 -26.53
C ALA A 427 11.42 2.26 -27.25
N GLU A 428 12.73 2.44 -27.09
CA GLU A 428 13.76 1.52 -27.60
C GLU A 428 13.62 0.11 -26.99
N ALA A 429 13.42 0.01 -25.67
CA ALA A 429 13.20 -1.28 -24.99
C ALA A 429 11.91 -1.99 -25.45
N ARG A 430 10.83 -1.24 -25.70
CA ARG A 430 9.55 -1.78 -26.19
C ARG A 430 9.60 -2.23 -27.65
N ALA A 431 10.38 -1.55 -28.50
CA ALA A 431 10.58 -1.97 -29.88
C ALA A 431 11.23 -3.37 -29.98
N HIS A 432 11.92 -3.81 -28.93
CA HIS A 432 12.50 -5.15 -28.82
C HIS A 432 11.58 -6.21 -28.19
N TRP A 433 10.42 -5.84 -27.63
CA TRP A 433 9.52 -6.76 -26.89
C TRP A 433 8.28 -7.21 -27.70
N ALA A 434 7.84 -6.47 -28.72
CA ALA A 434 6.51 -6.67 -29.33
C ALA A 434 6.28 -8.06 -29.97
N GLY A 435 5.66 -8.97 -29.22
CA GLY A 435 5.26 -10.30 -29.69
C GLY A 435 4.34 -11.09 -28.75
N SER A 436 3.15 -10.59 -28.39
CA SER A 436 1.94 -11.39 -28.10
C SER A 436 0.75 -10.51 -27.68
N GLY A 437 -0.35 -10.51 -28.45
CA GLY A 437 -1.57 -9.73 -28.18
C GLY A 437 -2.62 -10.50 -27.39
N GLU A 438 -2.92 -10.07 -26.16
CA GLU A 438 -3.86 -10.75 -25.24
C GLU A 438 -5.22 -10.04 -25.06
N ALA A 439 -5.37 -8.78 -25.47
CA ALA A 439 -6.53 -7.96 -25.06
C ALA A 439 -7.88 -8.30 -25.73
N ALA A 440 -7.89 -8.94 -26.91
CA ALA A 440 -9.14 -9.19 -27.66
C ALA A 440 -9.90 -10.47 -27.23
N THR A 441 -9.27 -11.33 -26.42
CA THR A 441 -9.79 -12.69 -26.11
C THR A 441 -10.62 -12.76 -24.83
N GLU A 442 -10.66 -11.71 -24.00
CA GLU A 442 -11.39 -11.77 -22.72
C GLU A 442 -12.92 -11.59 -22.83
N THR A 443 -13.41 -10.81 -23.81
CA THR A 443 -14.85 -10.50 -23.95
C THR A 443 -15.72 -11.72 -24.24
N VAL A 444 -15.21 -12.72 -24.97
CA VAL A 444 -15.96 -13.94 -25.29
C VAL A 444 -16.31 -14.75 -24.03
N TRP A 445 -15.42 -14.76 -23.02
CA TRP A 445 -15.63 -15.55 -21.80
C TRP A 445 -16.72 -14.99 -20.91
N PHE A 446 -16.87 -13.66 -20.84
CA PHE A 446 -17.98 -13.04 -20.13
C PHE A 446 -19.34 -13.43 -20.73
N SER A 447 -19.47 -13.37 -22.06
CA SER A 447 -20.70 -13.77 -22.74
C SER A 447 -21.00 -15.27 -22.61
N VAL A 448 -19.97 -16.13 -22.59
CA VAL A 448 -20.14 -17.57 -22.35
C VAL A 448 -20.57 -17.82 -20.90
N ARG A 449 -19.96 -17.15 -19.93
CA ARG A 449 -20.30 -17.27 -18.49
C ARG A 449 -21.73 -16.86 -18.18
N GLU A 450 -22.21 -15.78 -18.81
CA GLU A 450 -23.59 -15.28 -18.67
C GLU A 450 -24.61 -16.31 -19.18
N LYS A 451 -24.30 -16.98 -20.29
CA LYS A 451 -25.19 -17.99 -20.89
C LYS A 451 -25.16 -19.35 -20.19
N THR A 452 -23.99 -19.77 -19.72
CA THR A 452 -23.76 -21.16 -19.29
C THR A 452 -23.73 -21.35 -17.77
N GLY A 453 -23.57 -20.28 -16.99
CA GLY A 453 -23.33 -20.40 -15.54
C GLY A 453 -21.86 -20.67 -15.20
N ALA A 454 -21.57 -20.89 -13.92
CA ALA A 454 -20.25 -21.33 -13.47
C ALA A 454 -20.09 -22.83 -13.71
N THR A 455 -18.85 -23.28 -13.93
CA THR A 455 -18.54 -24.71 -13.97
C THR A 455 -18.39 -25.24 -12.55
N GLU A 456 -19.07 -26.35 -12.24
CA GLU A 456 -18.90 -27.07 -10.98
C GLU A 456 -17.57 -27.83 -10.97
N PHE A 457 -16.73 -27.59 -9.95
CA PHE A 457 -15.40 -28.20 -9.86
C PHE A 457 -15.41 -29.42 -8.93
N LEU A 458 -15.11 -30.59 -9.49
CA LEU A 458 -15.13 -31.89 -8.81
C LEU A 458 -13.73 -32.43 -8.48
N GLY A 459 -12.67 -31.74 -8.92
CA GLY A 459 -11.29 -32.21 -8.89
C GLY A 459 -10.62 -32.32 -7.51
N TYR A 460 -11.38 -32.06 -6.44
CA TYR A 460 -10.96 -32.37 -5.07
C TYR A 460 -11.27 -33.82 -4.68
N GLU A 461 -12.27 -34.44 -5.30
CA GLU A 461 -12.76 -35.78 -4.94
C GLU A 461 -12.41 -36.82 -6.00
N THR A 462 -12.40 -36.43 -7.28
CA THR A 462 -12.20 -37.35 -8.40
C THR A 462 -11.36 -36.74 -9.52
N GLU A 463 -10.67 -37.60 -10.26
CA GLU A 463 -9.91 -37.25 -11.48
C GLU A 463 -10.65 -37.66 -12.77
N ALA A 464 -11.84 -38.26 -12.63
CA ALA A 464 -12.74 -38.60 -13.73
C ALA A 464 -14.18 -38.19 -13.41
N ALA A 465 -14.89 -37.64 -14.39
CA ALA A 465 -16.31 -37.31 -14.24
C ALA A 465 -17.02 -37.32 -15.61
N GLU A 466 -18.34 -37.41 -15.58
CA GLU A 466 -19.18 -37.17 -16.75
C GLU A 466 -19.67 -35.71 -16.74
N GLY A 467 -19.99 -35.16 -17.91
CA GLY A 467 -20.48 -33.79 -18.05
C GLY A 467 -21.14 -33.54 -19.40
N ILE A 468 -21.57 -32.30 -19.62
CA ILE A 468 -22.20 -31.84 -20.85
C ILE A 468 -21.44 -30.63 -21.37
N VAL A 469 -21.10 -30.64 -22.67
CA VAL A 469 -20.48 -29.50 -23.36
C VAL A 469 -21.47 -28.33 -23.42
N GLN A 470 -21.16 -27.22 -22.75
CA GLN A 470 -21.99 -26.02 -22.68
C GLN A 470 -21.61 -24.98 -23.75
N ALA A 471 -20.32 -24.92 -24.12
CA ALA A 471 -19.86 -24.06 -25.19
C ALA A 471 -18.57 -24.59 -25.83
N LEU A 472 -18.41 -24.31 -27.12
CA LEU A 472 -17.18 -24.47 -27.88
C LEU A 472 -16.75 -23.11 -28.41
N VAL A 473 -15.47 -22.78 -28.27
CA VAL A 473 -14.89 -21.51 -28.75
C VAL A 473 -13.67 -21.82 -29.62
N LYS A 474 -13.62 -21.19 -30.80
CA LYS A 474 -12.51 -21.27 -31.74
C LYS A 474 -12.22 -19.87 -32.28
N ASP A 475 -10.95 -19.48 -32.32
CA ASP A 475 -10.49 -18.17 -32.81
C ASP A 475 -11.25 -16.98 -32.17
N GLY A 476 -11.52 -17.08 -30.87
CA GLY A 476 -12.23 -16.05 -30.09
C GLY A 476 -13.75 -15.97 -30.32
N LYS A 477 -14.34 -16.93 -31.03
CA LYS A 477 -15.79 -16.96 -31.33
C LYS A 477 -16.43 -18.26 -30.89
N THR A 478 -17.65 -18.18 -30.36
CA THR A 478 -18.46 -19.36 -30.06
C THR A 478 -18.88 -20.06 -31.35
N ILE A 479 -18.78 -21.39 -31.38
CA ILE A 479 -19.15 -22.27 -32.49
C ILE A 479 -20.06 -23.41 -31.99
N ASP A 480 -20.87 -23.98 -32.88
CA ASP A 480 -21.78 -25.08 -32.52
C ASP A 480 -21.14 -26.47 -32.59
N SER A 481 -20.05 -26.60 -33.36
CA SER A 481 -19.34 -27.87 -33.55
C SER A 481 -17.88 -27.67 -33.93
N ALA A 482 -17.00 -28.54 -33.46
CA ALA A 482 -15.59 -28.62 -33.87
C ALA A 482 -15.25 -30.02 -34.39
N SER A 483 -14.46 -30.10 -35.47
CA SER A 483 -14.12 -31.36 -36.14
C SER A 483 -12.68 -31.77 -35.89
N GLN A 484 -12.37 -33.03 -36.19
CA GLN A 484 -11.02 -33.58 -36.08
C GLN A 484 -9.98 -32.65 -36.73
N GLY A 485 -8.93 -32.34 -35.97
CA GLY A 485 -7.87 -31.42 -36.35
C GLY A 485 -8.02 -30.01 -35.76
N ASP A 486 -9.22 -29.61 -35.34
CA ASP A 486 -9.48 -28.29 -34.79
C ASP A 486 -8.87 -28.10 -33.40
N ALA A 487 -8.17 -26.98 -33.20
CA ALA A 487 -7.90 -26.43 -31.88
C ALA A 487 -9.17 -25.75 -31.35
N VAL A 488 -9.59 -26.09 -30.14
CA VAL A 488 -10.85 -25.65 -29.57
C VAL A 488 -10.73 -25.47 -28.07
N ALA A 489 -11.41 -24.45 -27.55
CA ALA A 489 -11.65 -24.26 -26.13
C ALA A 489 -13.04 -24.80 -25.77
N VAL A 490 -13.10 -25.68 -24.77
CA VAL A 490 -14.32 -26.40 -24.37
C VAL A 490 -14.73 -25.98 -22.96
N VAL A 491 -15.99 -25.63 -22.80
CA VAL A 491 -16.63 -25.36 -21.51
C VAL A 491 -17.67 -26.43 -21.25
N VAL A 492 -17.67 -26.98 -20.04
CA VAL A 492 -18.62 -28.00 -19.56
C VAL A 492 -19.33 -27.51 -18.29
N ASN A 493 -20.45 -28.15 -17.94
CA ASN A 493 -21.18 -27.83 -16.71
C ASN A 493 -20.42 -28.23 -15.44
N GLN A 494 -19.66 -29.33 -15.47
CA GLN A 494 -18.85 -29.81 -14.35
C GLN A 494 -17.54 -30.45 -14.82
N THR A 495 -16.47 -30.33 -14.05
CA THR A 495 -15.15 -30.86 -14.44
C THR A 495 -14.27 -31.30 -13.26
N PRO A 496 -13.49 -32.39 -13.40
CA PRO A 496 -12.42 -32.73 -12.47
C PRO A 496 -11.10 -32.00 -12.78
N PHE A 497 -10.98 -31.31 -13.92
CA PHE A 497 -9.75 -30.63 -14.34
C PHE A 497 -9.53 -29.35 -13.55
N TYR A 498 -8.41 -29.26 -12.84
CA TYR A 498 -8.03 -28.04 -12.15
C TYR A 498 -7.58 -26.98 -13.16
N GLY A 499 -8.24 -25.83 -13.15
CA GLY A 499 -7.83 -24.67 -13.94
C GLY A 499 -6.67 -23.93 -13.27
N GLU A 500 -5.72 -23.48 -14.08
CA GLU A 500 -4.51 -22.76 -13.63
C GLU A 500 -4.86 -21.66 -12.61
N SER A 501 -4.22 -21.73 -11.44
CA SER A 501 -4.52 -20.86 -10.31
C SER A 501 -3.47 -21.01 -9.21
N GLY A 502 -3.18 -19.93 -8.48
CA GLY A 502 -2.23 -19.97 -7.35
C GLY A 502 -0.79 -20.35 -7.73
N GLY A 503 -0.40 -20.10 -8.98
CA GLY A 503 0.89 -20.53 -9.55
C GLY A 503 0.92 -21.98 -10.04
N GLN A 504 -0.11 -22.79 -9.76
CA GLN A 504 -0.20 -24.16 -10.26
C GLN A 504 -0.77 -24.20 -11.67
N MET A 505 -0.01 -24.82 -12.58
CA MET A 505 -0.44 -25.04 -13.97
C MET A 505 -1.75 -25.85 -14.04
N GLY A 506 -2.51 -25.60 -15.10
CA GLY A 506 -3.71 -26.34 -15.42
C GLY A 506 -3.48 -27.84 -15.64
N ASP A 507 -4.51 -28.62 -15.34
CA ASP A 507 -4.52 -30.05 -15.63
C ASP A 507 -4.65 -30.31 -17.14
N THR A 508 -4.04 -31.42 -17.56
CA THR A 508 -4.15 -31.98 -18.92
C THR A 508 -4.91 -33.30 -18.86
N GLY A 509 -5.34 -33.80 -20.02
CA GLY A 509 -6.07 -35.06 -20.07
C GLY A 509 -6.88 -35.21 -21.35
N ILE A 510 -7.97 -35.96 -21.26
CA ILE A 510 -8.84 -36.27 -22.40
C ILE A 510 -10.28 -35.97 -22.04
N ILE A 511 -11.00 -35.34 -22.98
CA ILE A 511 -12.46 -35.25 -22.97
C ILE A 511 -12.97 -36.09 -24.16
N SER A 512 -13.79 -37.10 -23.88
CA SER A 512 -14.32 -38.01 -24.91
C SER A 512 -15.83 -38.14 -24.83
N GLY A 513 -16.48 -38.32 -25.96
CA GLY A 513 -17.91 -38.59 -26.04
C GLY A 513 -18.22 -39.62 -27.13
N GLU A 514 -19.49 -39.76 -27.50
CA GLU A 514 -19.89 -40.71 -28.53
C GLU A 514 -19.27 -40.36 -29.89
N GLY A 515 -18.26 -41.12 -30.31
CA GLY A 515 -17.61 -40.98 -31.61
C GLY A 515 -16.57 -39.86 -31.72
N PHE A 516 -16.27 -39.12 -30.65
CA PHE A 516 -15.23 -38.07 -30.65
C PHE A 516 -14.32 -38.10 -29.43
N SER A 517 -13.13 -37.52 -29.56
CA SER A 517 -12.17 -37.35 -28.46
C SER A 517 -11.35 -36.08 -28.67
N ILE A 518 -11.08 -35.38 -27.56
CA ILE A 518 -10.37 -34.12 -27.49
C ILE A 518 -9.21 -34.30 -26.50
N GLU A 519 -8.00 -34.04 -26.96
CA GLU A 519 -6.81 -34.01 -26.12
C GLU A 519 -6.66 -32.61 -25.53
N ILE A 520 -6.69 -32.51 -24.21
CA ILE A 520 -6.61 -31.25 -23.47
C ILE A 520 -5.16 -30.99 -23.08
N SER A 521 -4.61 -29.91 -23.61
CA SER A 521 -3.24 -29.46 -23.38
C SER A 521 -3.12 -28.52 -22.18
N ASP A 522 -4.22 -27.88 -21.78
CA ASP A 522 -4.24 -26.94 -20.65
C ASP A 522 -5.68 -26.67 -20.18
N THR A 523 -5.84 -26.26 -18.92
CA THR A 523 -7.13 -25.84 -18.34
C THR A 523 -6.96 -24.51 -17.63
N GLN A 524 -7.77 -23.52 -17.97
CA GLN A 524 -7.66 -22.14 -17.49
C GLN A 524 -8.93 -21.70 -16.77
N LYS A 525 -8.79 -20.92 -15.70
CA LYS A 525 -9.93 -20.22 -15.08
C LYS A 525 -10.17 -18.89 -15.78
N LYS A 526 -11.40 -18.64 -16.24
CA LYS A 526 -11.79 -17.37 -16.89
C LYS A 526 -13.13 -16.87 -16.32
N ALA A 527 -13.42 -15.58 -16.48
CA ALA A 527 -14.71 -14.94 -16.20
C ALA A 527 -15.42 -15.45 -14.91
N ASP A 528 -14.70 -15.44 -13.79
CA ASP A 528 -15.18 -15.83 -12.45
C ASP A 528 -16.03 -17.12 -12.39
N GLY A 529 -15.34 -18.26 -12.24
CA GLY A 529 -15.95 -19.58 -12.08
C GLY A 529 -16.09 -20.40 -13.37
N LEU A 530 -15.59 -19.93 -14.52
CA LEU A 530 -15.56 -20.73 -15.76
C LEU A 530 -14.25 -21.52 -15.86
N PHE A 531 -14.34 -22.82 -16.13
CA PHE A 531 -13.18 -23.66 -16.42
C PHE A 531 -13.12 -23.96 -17.92
N VAL A 532 -12.09 -23.44 -18.57
CA VAL A 532 -11.90 -23.49 -20.03
C VAL A 532 -10.82 -24.51 -20.34
N HIS A 533 -11.21 -25.58 -21.06
CA HIS A 533 -10.31 -26.67 -21.44
C HIS A 533 -9.78 -26.39 -22.85
N LEU A 534 -8.49 -26.09 -22.96
CA LEU A 534 -7.81 -25.81 -24.22
C LEU A 534 -7.27 -27.10 -24.79
N GLY A 535 -7.71 -27.47 -25.99
CA GLY A 535 -7.33 -28.75 -26.57
C GLY A 535 -7.50 -28.84 -28.08
N LYS A 536 -7.27 -30.05 -28.59
CA LYS A 536 -7.40 -30.38 -30.01
C LYS A 536 -8.32 -31.58 -30.19
N VAL A 537 -9.26 -31.50 -31.12
CA VAL A 537 -10.11 -32.65 -31.48
C VAL A 537 -9.25 -33.65 -32.24
N VAL A 538 -8.96 -34.80 -31.63
CA VAL A 538 -8.11 -35.84 -32.22
C VAL A 538 -8.91 -36.88 -33.00
N LYS A 539 -10.21 -37.00 -32.74
CA LYS A 539 -11.12 -37.92 -33.41
C LYS A 539 -12.53 -37.35 -33.45
N GLY A 540 -13.23 -37.52 -34.58
CA GLY A 540 -14.66 -37.22 -34.72
C GLY A 540 -15.02 -35.74 -34.73
N THR A 541 -16.28 -35.43 -34.39
CA THR A 541 -16.82 -34.06 -34.30
C THR A 541 -17.54 -33.91 -32.98
N VAL A 542 -17.16 -32.91 -32.18
CA VAL A 542 -17.85 -32.52 -30.95
C VAL A 542 -18.88 -31.43 -31.27
N LYS A 543 -20.02 -31.47 -30.57
CA LYS A 543 -21.08 -30.44 -30.65
C LYS A 543 -21.43 -29.93 -29.26
N THR A 544 -21.91 -28.69 -29.19
CA THR A 544 -22.55 -28.17 -27.97
C THR A 544 -23.75 -29.06 -27.58
N GLY A 545 -23.92 -29.32 -26.29
CA GLY A 545 -24.91 -30.23 -25.74
C GLY A 545 -24.50 -31.71 -25.70
N ALA A 546 -23.32 -32.07 -26.21
CA ALA A 546 -22.84 -33.46 -26.17
C ALA A 546 -22.50 -33.89 -24.74
N ALA A 547 -22.90 -35.11 -24.38
CA ALA A 547 -22.43 -35.79 -23.18
C ALA A 547 -20.98 -36.22 -23.36
N VAL A 548 -20.16 -36.01 -22.32
CA VAL A 548 -18.73 -36.27 -22.32
C VAL A 548 -18.27 -36.93 -21.03
N GLU A 549 -17.27 -37.79 -21.15
CA GLU A 549 -16.43 -38.28 -20.07
C GLU A 549 -15.13 -37.46 -20.06
N LEU A 550 -14.79 -36.91 -18.90
CA LEU A 550 -13.58 -36.13 -18.63
C LEU A 550 -12.61 -36.98 -17.81
N LYS A 551 -11.36 -37.14 -18.27
CA LYS A 551 -10.30 -37.88 -17.57
C LYS A 551 -9.02 -37.06 -17.49
N VAL A 552 -8.63 -36.68 -16.28
CA VAL A 552 -7.36 -35.98 -15.99
C VAL A 552 -6.17 -36.95 -16.13
N ASP A 553 -5.03 -36.43 -16.60
CA ASP A 553 -3.75 -37.15 -16.53
C ASP A 553 -3.27 -37.27 -15.08
N HIS A 554 -3.53 -38.44 -14.49
CA HIS A 554 -3.18 -38.76 -13.11
C HIS A 554 -1.68 -38.56 -12.80
N ALA A 555 -0.80 -38.92 -13.73
CA ALA A 555 0.65 -38.84 -13.50
C ALA A 555 1.09 -37.37 -13.43
N ARG A 556 0.59 -36.52 -14.32
CA ARG A 556 0.82 -35.07 -14.28
C ARG A 556 0.22 -34.45 -13.02
N ARG A 557 -1.04 -34.76 -12.71
CA ARG A 557 -1.76 -34.23 -11.53
C ARG A 557 -1.02 -34.52 -10.24
N SER A 558 -0.51 -35.75 -10.10
CA SER A 558 0.23 -36.17 -8.91
C SER A 558 1.54 -35.40 -8.72
N LYS A 559 2.29 -35.14 -9.80
CA LYS A 559 3.49 -34.29 -9.74
C LYS A 559 3.17 -32.83 -9.37
N LEU A 560 2.09 -32.28 -9.93
CA LEU A 560 1.63 -30.92 -9.57
C LEU A 560 1.24 -30.82 -8.09
N ARG A 561 0.49 -31.80 -7.56
CA ARG A 561 0.13 -31.83 -6.13
C ARG A 561 1.37 -31.96 -5.22
N ALA A 562 2.34 -32.78 -5.62
CA ALA A 562 3.59 -32.94 -4.88
C ALA A 562 4.37 -31.62 -4.82
N ASN A 563 4.56 -30.97 -5.98
CA ASN A 563 5.25 -29.69 -6.05
C ASN A 563 4.50 -28.56 -5.34
N HIS A 564 3.16 -28.55 -5.39
CA HIS A 564 2.36 -27.59 -4.62
C HIS A 564 2.60 -27.79 -3.11
N SER A 565 2.53 -29.02 -2.64
CA SER A 565 2.79 -29.34 -1.22
C SER A 565 4.20 -28.95 -0.81
N ALA A 566 5.20 -29.22 -1.67
CA ALA A 566 6.58 -28.80 -1.45
C ALA A 566 6.70 -27.27 -1.35
N THR A 567 5.96 -26.49 -2.14
CA THR A 567 5.95 -25.02 -2.03
C THR A 567 5.55 -24.56 -0.63
N HIS A 568 4.52 -25.16 -0.02
CA HIS A 568 4.11 -24.84 1.36
C HIS A 568 5.21 -25.14 2.38
N LEU A 569 5.79 -26.34 2.30
CA LEU A 569 6.85 -26.77 3.24
C LEU A 569 8.11 -25.92 3.12
N ILE A 570 8.52 -25.60 1.88
CA ILE A 570 9.68 -24.75 1.61
C ILE A 570 9.42 -23.31 2.06
N HIS A 571 8.21 -22.78 1.85
CA HIS A 571 7.87 -21.43 2.29
C HIS A 571 7.99 -21.28 3.82
N GLU A 572 7.48 -22.25 4.58
CA GLU A 572 7.62 -22.25 6.03
C GLU A 572 9.10 -22.40 6.45
N ALA A 573 9.83 -23.34 5.85
CA ALA A 573 11.26 -23.53 6.15
C ALA A 573 12.07 -22.24 5.90
N LEU A 574 11.81 -21.55 4.79
CA LEU A 574 12.45 -20.27 4.48
C LEU A 574 12.14 -19.20 5.54
N ARG A 575 10.94 -19.21 6.13
CA ARG A 575 10.57 -18.26 7.20
C ARG A 575 11.25 -18.59 8.52
N GLU A 576 11.37 -19.86 8.87
CA GLU A 576 12.10 -20.27 10.08
C GLU A 576 13.60 -19.97 9.98
N VAL A 577 14.21 -20.20 8.82
CA VAL A 577 15.65 -20.01 8.61
C VAL A 577 16.00 -18.53 8.37
N LEU A 578 15.27 -17.86 7.49
CA LEU A 578 15.62 -16.50 7.05
C LEU A 578 14.90 -15.41 7.84
N GLY A 579 13.76 -15.73 8.47
CA GLY A 579 12.95 -14.81 9.26
C GLY A 579 11.52 -14.60 8.73
N THR A 580 10.63 -14.14 9.61
CA THR A 580 9.19 -13.99 9.34
C THR A 580 8.83 -12.92 8.30
N HIS A 581 9.79 -12.13 7.83
CA HIS A 581 9.62 -11.15 6.74
C HIS A 581 9.61 -11.78 5.35
N VAL A 582 10.01 -13.06 5.23
CA VAL A 582 9.88 -13.81 3.99
C VAL A 582 8.41 -13.92 3.65
N ALA A 583 8.05 -13.37 2.49
CA ALA A 583 6.71 -13.41 1.93
C ALA A 583 6.80 -13.77 0.43
N GLN A 584 5.81 -14.51 -0.05
CA GLN A 584 5.69 -14.88 -1.45
C GLN A 584 5.57 -13.65 -2.36
N LYS A 585 6.33 -13.65 -3.45
CA LYS A 585 6.30 -12.64 -4.54
C LYS A 585 5.98 -13.25 -5.90
N GLY A 586 6.10 -14.56 -6.04
CA GLY A 586 5.79 -15.30 -7.25
C GLY A 586 5.84 -16.80 -6.98
N SER A 587 5.04 -17.57 -7.73
CA SER A 587 5.02 -19.03 -7.63
C SER A 587 4.72 -19.63 -8.99
N LEU A 588 5.46 -20.66 -9.36
CA LEU A 588 5.20 -21.54 -10.49
C LEU A 588 5.29 -22.98 -10.00
N VAL A 589 4.21 -23.73 -10.16
CA VAL A 589 4.14 -25.16 -9.86
C VAL A 589 3.85 -25.88 -11.18
N ALA A 590 4.91 -26.43 -11.76
CA ALA A 590 4.91 -27.23 -12.98
C ALA A 590 5.12 -28.71 -12.62
N PRO A 591 4.82 -29.68 -13.51
CA PRO A 591 5.00 -31.10 -13.18
C PRO A 591 6.46 -31.53 -13.04
N ASP A 592 7.40 -30.81 -13.66
CA ASP A 592 8.83 -31.11 -13.68
C ASP A 592 9.65 -30.26 -12.70
N ARG A 593 9.09 -29.13 -12.23
CA ARG A 593 9.76 -28.21 -11.31
C ARG A 593 8.78 -27.31 -10.57
N LEU A 594 9.24 -26.74 -9.46
CA LEU A 594 8.62 -25.57 -8.85
C LEU A 594 9.61 -24.40 -8.84
N ARG A 595 9.09 -23.17 -8.91
CA ARG A 595 9.84 -21.92 -8.67
C ARG A 595 9.06 -21.13 -7.64
N PHE A 596 9.75 -20.66 -6.60
CA PHE A 596 9.15 -19.86 -5.53
C PHE A 596 9.98 -18.60 -5.32
N ASP A 597 9.37 -17.45 -5.60
CA ASP A 597 10.03 -16.15 -5.51
C ASP A 597 9.64 -15.49 -4.18
N ILE A 598 10.60 -15.05 -3.38
CA ILE A 598 10.38 -14.51 -2.03
C ILE A 598 10.95 -13.11 -1.83
N SER A 599 10.40 -12.37 -0.87
CA SER A 599 11.00 -11.14 -0.35
C SER A 599 12.18 -11.44 0.57
N HIS A 600 13.40 -11.35 0.03
CA HIS A 600 14.63 -11.44 0.80
C HIS A 600 15.66 -10.43 0.29
N ASN A 601 16.44 -9.82 1.20
CA ASN A 601 17.30 -8.66 0.92
C ASN A 601 18.74 -9.04 0.52
N LYS A 602 19.12 -10.31 0.71
CA LYS A 602 20.42 -10.90 0.35
C LYS A 602 20.21 -12.21 -0.42
N PRO A 603 21.21 -12.69 -1.18
CA PRO A 603 21.20 -14.07 -1.66
C PRO A 603 21.17 -15.04 -0.47
N ILE A 604 20.41 -16.13 -0.61
CA ILE A 604 20.39 -17.22 0.37
C ILE A 604 21.74 -17.94 0.27
N SER A 605 22.43 -18.10 1.40
CA SER A 605 23.70 -18.81 1.46
C SER A 605 23.53 -20.32 1.27
N ALA A 606 24.61 -21.03 0.95
CA ALA A 606 24.57 -22.48 0.77
C ALA A 606 24.10 -23.19 2.06
N ASP A 607 24.62 -22.77 3.21
CA ASP A 607 24.24 -23.33 4.51
C ASP A 607 22.76 -23.07 4.85
N GLU A 608 22.26 -21.87 4.56
CA GLU A 608 20.82 -21.55 4.73
C GLU A 608 19.94 -22.40 3.79
N LEU A 609 20.39 -22.67 2.55
CA LEU A 609 19.66 -23.52 1.60
C LEU A 609 19.63 -24.99 2.06
N GLU A 610 20.75 -25.52 2.54
CA GLU A 610 20.85 -26.88 3.07
C GLU A 610 19.92 -27.05 4.29
N GLU A 611 19.87 -26.05 5.16
CA GLU A 611 18.97 -26.06 6.31
C GLU A 611 17.49 -26.03 5.90
N VAL A 612 17.12 -25.16 4.94
CA VAL A 612 15.75 -25.12 4.39
C VAL A 612 15.36 -26.47 3.77
N GLU A 613 16.27 -27.08 3.01
CA GLU A 613 16.05 -28.40 2.41
C GLU A 613 15.87 -29.47 3.49
N ARG A 614 16.72 -29.48 4.53
CA ARG A 614 16.61 -30.42 5.65
C ARG A 614 15.26 -30.30 6.34
N MET A 615 14.86 -29.09 6.72
CA MET A 615 13.60 -28.84 7.43
C MET A 615 12.39 -29.27 6.61
N ALA A 616 12.33 -28.92 5.32
CA ALA A 616 11.24 -29.35 4.45
C ALA A 616 11.17 -30.89 4.33
N ASN A 617 12.32 -31.56 4.16
CA ASN A 617 12.38 -33.01 4.03
C ASN A 617 12.03 -33.74 5.35
N GLU A 618 12.35 -33.18 6.51
CA GLU A 618 11.93 -33.73 7.79
C GLU A 618 10.41 -33.84 7.89
N ILE A 619 9.69 -32.83 7.41
CA ILE A 619 8.23 -32.86 7.37
C ILE A 619 7.71 -33.85 6.34
N VAL A 620 8.36 -33.97 5.17
CA VAL A 620 8.02 -34.99 4.16
C VAL A 620 8.12 -36.39 4.73
N VAL A 621 9.19 -36.71 5.47
CA VAL A 621 9.43 -38.03 6.07
C VAL A 621 8.39 -38.39 7.14
N GLN A 622 7.76 -37.40 7.79
CA GLN A 622 6.66 -37.67 8.73
C GLN A 622 5.50 -38.40 8.05
N ASN A 623 5.33 -38.25 6.73
CA ASN A 623 4.22 -38.83 5.96
C ASN A 623 2.86 -38.59 6.64
N SER A 624 2.71 -37.42 7.26
CA SER A 624 1.51 -37.06 7.99
C SER A 624 0.37 -36.70 7.03
N PRO A 625 -0.89 -36.98 7.39
CA PRO A 625 -2.03 -36.56 6.58
C PRO A 625 -2.06 -35.05 6.33
N VAL A 626 -2.33 -34.64 5.08
CA VAL A 626 -2.67 -33.25 4.75
C VAL A 626 -4.14 -33.05 5.09
N THR A 627 -4.44 -32.10 5.98
CA THR A 627 -5.81 -31.84 6.43
C THR A 627 -6.30 -30.50 5.89
N THR A 628 -7.56 -30.44 5.46
CA THR A 628 -8.18 -29.18 5.03
C THR A 628 -9.44 -28.89 5.82
N ARG A 629 -9.59 -27.64 6.26
CA ARG A 629 -10.71 -27.18 7.08
C ARG A 629 -11.27 -25.88 6.48
N LEU A 630 -12.59 -25.76 6.49
CA LEU A 630 -13.26 -24.48 6.25
C LEU A 630 -13.39 -23.79 7.60
N MET A 631 -12.97 -22.54 7.68
CA MET A 631 -13.05 -21.74 8.91
C MET A 631 -13.13 -20.25 8.57
N SER A 632 -13.46 -19.43 9.57
CA SER A 632 -13.42 -17.98 9.41
C SER A 632 -11.98 -17.48 9.21
N VAL A 633 -11.81 -16.31 8.61
CA VAL A 633 -10.49 -15.69 8.42
C VAL A 633 -9.77 -15.47 9.76
N ASP A 634 -10.50 -15.05 10.79
CA ASP A 634 -9.93 -14.79 12.12
C ASP A 634 -9.45 -16.08 12.79
N ASP A 635 -10.22 -17.17 12.68
CA ASP A 635 -9.80 -18.49 13.19
C ASP A 635 -8.58 -19.03 12.44
N ALA A 636 -8.54 -18.83 11.11
CA ALA A 636 -7.38 -19.23 10.30
C ALA A 636 -6.10 -18.52 10.76
N ILE A 637 -6.17 -17.19 10.94
CA ILE A 637 -5.04 -16.40 11.44
C ILE A 637 -4.62 -16.85 12.85
N ALA A 638 -5.58 -17.15 13.72
CA ALA A 638 -5.32 -17.63 15.07
C ALA A 638 -4.64 -19.02 15.09
N GLU A 639 -4.95 -19.89 14.13
CA GLU A 639 -4.27 -21.17 13.92
C GLU A 639 -2.88 -21.05 13.29
N GLY A 640 -2.49 -19.83 12.88
CA GLY A 640 -1.18 -19.54 12.30
C GLY A 640 -1.17 -19.48 10.78
N ALA A 641 -2.34 -19.49 10.13
CA ALA A 641 -2.45 -19.24 8.70
C ALA A 641 -1.92 -17.84 8.38
N MET A 642 -1.13 -17.76 7.31
CA MET A 642 -0.65 -16.47 6.83
C MET A 642 -1.72 -15.84 5.95
N ALA A 643 -2.15 -14.63 6.29
CA ALA A 643 -2.86 -13.79 5.35
C ALA A 643 -1.89 -13.40 4.22
N LEU A 644 -2.04 -14.00 3.03
CA LEU A 644 -1.25 -13.65 1.87
C LEU A 644 -1.68 -12.25 1.40
N PHE A 645 -0.72 -11.33 1.31
CA PHE A 645 -0.97 -9.95 0.92
C PHE A 645 -1.59 -9.87 -0.48
N GLY A 646 -2.81 -9.33 -0.57
CA GLY A 646 -3.48 -9.03 -1.84
C GLY A 646 -4.53 -10.04 -2.29
N GLU A 647 -4.74 -11.15 -1.57
CA GLU A 647 -5.83 -12.07 -1.88
C GLU A 647 -7.13 -11.65 -1.18
N LYS A 648 -8.25 -11.78 -1.91
CA LYS A 648 -9.60 -11.62 -1.34
C LYS A 648 -10.02 -12.93 -0.71
N TYR A 649 -10.21 -12.93 0.60
CA TYR A 649 -10.81 -14.03 1.34
C TYR A 649 -12.31 -13.77 1.50
N GLY A 650 -13.14 -14.78 1.26
CA GLY A 650 -14.56 -14.74 1.63
C GLY A 650 -14.74 -14.86 3.15
N ASP A 651 -16.00 -14.91 3.60
CA ASP A 651 -16.33 -15.08 5.03
C ASP A 651 -15.78 -16.40 5.61
N GLU A 652 -15.61 -17.41 4.75
CA GLU A 652 -14.96 -18.69 5.06
C GLU A 652 -13.78 -18.94 4.11
N VAL A 653 -12.67 -19.45 4.65
CA VAL A 653 -11.46 -19.82 3.92
C VAL A 653 -11.15 -21.30 4.09
N ARG A 654 -10.64 -21.91 3.02
CA ARG A 654 -10.14 -23.29 3.06
C ARG A 654 -8.68 -23.28 3.47
N VAL A 655 -8.40 -23.63 4.72
CA VAL A 655 -7.06 -23.74 5.27
C VAL A 655 -6.47 -25.12 4.98
N VAL A 656 -5.20 -25.18 4.61
CA VAL A 656 -4.48 -26.42 4.26
C VAL A 656 -3.32 -26.61 5.22
N SER A 657 -3.45 -27.54 6.15
CA SER A 657 -2.40 -27.81 7.13
C SER A 657 -1.56 -29.03 6.75
N MET A 658 -0.25 -28.90 6.88
CA MET A 658 0.72 -29.96 6.55
C MET A 658 1.75 -30.13 7.65
N GLY A 659 1.88 -31.35 8.15
CA GLY A 659 2.96 -31.77 9.07
C GLY A 659 2.92 -31.12 10.46
N THR A 660 3.86 -31.56 11.31
CA THR A 660 4.05 -31.02 12.67
C THR A 660 5.46 -30.46 12.82
N GLY A 661 5.59 -29.24 13.33
CA GLY A 661 6.89 -28.62 13.57
C GLY A 661 7.70 -29.40 14.61
N LEU A 662 8.96 -29.67 14.30
CA LEU A 662 9.88 -30.43 15.17
C LEU A 662 10.73 -29.52 16.06
N HIS A 663 10.88 -28.25 15.67
CA HIS A 663 11.83 -27.32 16.25
C HIS A 663 11.20 -25.93 16.46
N GLY A 664 11.94 -25.06 17.16
CA GLY A 664 11.60 -23.65 17.28
C GLY A 664 10.25 -23.37 17.98
N ALA A 665 9.68 -22.21 17.67
CA ALA A 665 8.43 -21.73 18.26
C ALA A 665 7.19 -22.54 17.81
N LYS A 666 7.32 -23.34 16.74
CA LYS A 666 6.27 -24.20 16.18
C LYS A 666 6.39 -25.67 16.60
N ALA A 667 7.29 -26.01 17.53
CA ALA A 667 7.41 -27.38 18.02
C ALA A 667 6.06 -27.92 18.53
N ASN A 668 5.65 -29.09 18.02
CA ASN A 668 4.36 -29.75 18.30
C ASN A 668 3.11 -28.99 17.83
N ARG A 669 3.24 -28.05 16.89
CA ARG A 669 2.11 -27.36 16.22
C ARG A 669 2.11 -27.70 14.73
N PRO A 670 0.99 -27.46 14.00
CA PRO A 670 1.00 -27.56 12.54
C PRO A 670 2.16 -26.77 11.94
N TYR A 671 2.93 -27.40 11.04
CA TYR A 671 4.12 -26.78 10.47
C TYR A 671 3.74 -25.68 9.48
N SER A 672 3.07 -26.07 8.39
CA SER A 672 2.46 -25.16 7.41
C SER A 672 0.95 -25.11 7.61
N VAL A 673 0.35 -23.91 7.54
CA VAL A 673 -1.10 -23.65 7.70
C VAL A 673 -1.59 -22.66 6.66
#